data_AF-A0A6A5H0L9-F1
#
_entry.id   AF-A0A6A5H0L9-F1
#
_cell.length_a   1.000
_cell.length_b   1.000
_cell.length_c   1.000
_cell.angle_alpha   90.00
_cell.angle_beta   90.00
_cell.angle_gamma   90.00
#
_symmetry.space_group_name_H-M   'P 1'
#
loop_
_entity.id
_entity.type
_entity.pdbx_description
1 polymer ?
#
loop_
_entity_poly.entity_id
_entity_poly.type
_entity_poly.pdbx_seq_one_letter_code
_entity_poly.pdbx_strand_id
1 'polypeptide(L)'
;MRLLKFFSVVFVCFGPQFGSAGTANSSLSLIYNDLSIIARITNAIALQAVSKDLKARKVITEFLKVHMKSFEQLIAVDPKKMLNDLELLSDTSSQVFEGNTMTSEDFNDIQAFNDDLNFRFYLALPENVGDLVDEFITETYRNKRLLCDKTTVNIIMNFGNAMGDSKVDDLNTIRAIKSNSAAVGTCMKSLGDSGVILNTTKKTYSSLLGLADYRTILDDISQDSSLFISFRRNIDVVKSYVLRAKTSWKNPRLYDRVKTISSLIKMISDHENEPKPELCTGFIGVDDTAKVLEDVRSPWFQKEISKGKSTKDLEKALEPFGKFAKKLRDFKKSWDEFYGSIMKEKSFLESVQQSLESLEVYTSLDDQVTFLTKAYKDYGNIWANSAKKFNVSHLNVFDGHASMLSTALGHADKIEFWCFKARKEYDFITLAHVFKTIGNLDLTESEMNVLREKVNKTKHYDVLSKFLQDFPTFSYMQDGFQDAHDEIVKDGNFSKTMEDYVDAMVNTSANQALESTKKHFDPDYFSMTLQFVMSLFPFSDEQKKKESRMFFEGFEKLKTDFSKLEEFVKTLGSKNSELILNFKNSTRLSQTYGRGVHVFRDISETYKRRKALLGLLSYDDSVANLIVDNNKNIPAREFLIKSDIKKDIEKLIKELETLEKSVKPFVSKDFETLRQALNTAVNVTGLQGFEYGFRDIMDQMALYGQTIYNGPPLPEESVKFALEHSRKFADLGLDFSSHTGDLLAASLSFDNIREEFNMMFGLNPPVHEKTIKDPWLVVVIISVGVFLILVIGVLMIYGLTEKGRNQYKNLYLFYFGKPEDFEKRWRYSLFMDRKDGRNALLDATREINALNVKKEAKRGAYINVFTEFGNTPLHLSSKQGYPEIVEVLIKNGADRSLLNYQNRTPEQMIPENYQETHPEKVEKYKKIEAIYSKYRNKKFRKRVPEVFPSSSFHIYVEDKADIDLTNSFMAKFKAIVTPTLIPSTTHVIVKTDSDGVLEIDGFEYLTWIMNGVIIVKESWMTDCLKNPKLIEKDSKYLVEKVRFKDVEYDTVTQWSKAMAKGEMPYLFGVYVCIVMKEQKNVFHITSIVNAQGGTMCKDFPEKQHYNIGSHPYLHAHLGPLFIITDGLTDLTLYRNDPDKMYTIFTEKEFVHFLLKREINTDARPNPIPVAKEEEE
;
A
#
# COMPACT_ATOMS: atom_id res chain seq x y z
N MET A 1 -28.15 55.50 30.45
CA MET A 1 -27.03 54.57 30.19
C MET A 1 -26.90 53.38 31.18
N ARG A 2 -27.85 53.17 32.11
CA ARG A 2 -28.02 51.91 32.88
C ARG A 2 -29.31 51.14 32.56
N LEU A 3 -30.16 51.65 31.66
CA LEU A 3 -31.36 50.99 31.13
C LEU A 3 -31.14 50.25 29.79
N LEU A 4 -29.97 50.43 29.16
CA LEU A 4 -29.58 49.72 27.93
C LEU A 4 -28.73 48.46 28.19
N LYS A 5 -28.35 48.18 29.44
CA LYS A 5 -27.62 46.96 29.84
C LYS A 5 -28.52 45.86 30.44
N PHE A 6 -29.83 46.08 30.50
CA PHE A 6 -30.79 45.08 31.00
C PHE A 6 -31.44 44.25 29.86
N PHE A 7 -31.32 44.68 28.60
CA PHE A 7 -31.86 43.96 27.44
C PHE A 7 -30.86 43.01 26.73
N SER A 8 -29.65 42.82 27.29
CA SER A 8 -28.58 42.03 26.68
C SER A 8 -28.23 40.72 27.42
N VAL A 9 -28.95 40.36 28.48
CA VAL A 9 -28.55 39.26 29.40
C VAL A 9 -29.58 38.12 29.52
N VAL A 10 -30.69 38.11 28.75
CA VAL A 10 -31.67 36.99 28.80
C VAL A 10 -31.79 36.21 27.48
N PHE A 11 -31.05 36.56 26.43
CA PHE A 11 -31.11 35.86 25.13
C PHE A 11 -30.08 34.72 24.94
N VAL A 12 -29.51 34.18 26.02
CA VAL A 12 -28.61 33.01 25.99
C VAL A 12 -29.24 31.74 26.57
N CYS A 13 -30.47 31.79 27.11
CA CYS A 13 -31.09 30.59 27.72
C CYS A 13 -32.51 30.22 27.23
N PHE A 14 -33.09 30.91 26.27
CA PHE A 14 -34.27 30.42 25.54
C PHE A 14 -34.17 30.85 24.09
N GLY A 15 -33.94 29.89 23.20
CA GLY A 15 -34.07 30.12 21.77
C GLY A 15 -35.52 30.47 21.45
N PRO A 16 -35.78 31.51 20.64
CA PRO A 16 -37.06 31.66 19.99
C PRO A 16 -36.96 31.04 18.59
N GLN A 17 -37.76 29.99 18.40
CA GLN A 17 -38.67 29.98 17.25
C GLN A 17 -39.16 31.41 16.99
N PHE A 18 -39.03 31.89 15.74
CA PHE A 18 -39.94 32.79 15.02
C PHE A 18 -39.13 33.48 13.89
N GLY A 19 -39.43 33.34 12.61
CA GLY A 19 -40.53 32.61 11.99
C GLY A 19 -40.08 32.12 10.62
N SER A 20 -40.26 30.83 10.39
CA SER A 20 -40.54 30.36 9.04
C SER A 20 -41.80 31.08 8.59
N ALA A 21 -41.66 32.06 7.70
CA ALA A 21 -42.71 32.34 6.74
C ALA A 21 -43.13 30.99 6.17
N GLY A 22 -44.38 30.60 6.42
CA GLY A 22 -44.88 29.25 6.17
C GLY A 22 -44.51 28.79 4.77
N THR A 23 -43.48 27.96 4.66
CA THR A 23 -43.26 27.21 3.44
C THR A 23 -44.31 26.12 3.51
N ALA A 24 -45.32 26.21 2.66
CA ALA A 24 -46.25 25.12 2.47
C ALA A 24 -45.42 23.84 2.29
N ASN A 25 -45.59 22.87 3.20
CA ASN A 25 -44.85 21.61 3.12
C ASN A 25 -45.03 21.04 1.71
N SER A 26 -43.92 20.71 1.03
CA SER A 26 -43.99 20.10 -0.29
C SER A 26 -44.69 18.75 -0.22
N SER A 27 -45.27 18.33 -1.34
CA SER A 27 -45.92 17.02 -1.47
C SER A 27 -44.93 15.90 -1.13
N LEU A 28 -43.68 16.02 -1.60
CA LEU A 28 -42.58 15.12 -1.23
C LEU A 28 -42.32 15.06 0.27
N SER A 29 -42.30 16.22 0.95
CA SER A 29 -42.06 16.25 2.40
C SER A 29 -43.21 15.64 3.19
N LEU A 30 -44.45 15.84 2.75
CA LEU A 30 -45.63 15.24 3.39
C LEU A 30 -45.64 13.72 3.21
N ILE A 31 -45.36 13.22 2.01
CA ILE A 31 -45.27 11.77 1.73
C ILE A 31 -44.12 11.13 2.51
N TYR A 32 -42.96 11.78 2.56
CA TYR A 32 -41.83 11.32 3.36
C TYR A 32 -42.21 11.21 4.84
N ASN A 33 -42.93 12.19 5.40
CA ASN A 33 -43.38 12.12 6.79
C ASN A 33 -44.25 10.88 7.05
N ASP A 34 -45.19 10.57 6.15
CA ASP A 34 -46.06 9.38 6.26
C ASP A 34 -45.27 8.07 6.10
N LEU A 35 -44.36 7.99 5.11
CA LEU A 35 -43.46 6.84 4.92
C LEU A 35 -42.59 6.59 6.16
N SER A 36 -42.10 7.66 6.77
CA SER A 36 -41.20 7.62 7.92
C SER A 36 -41.87 7.13 9.21
N ILE A 37 -43.20 7.32 9.36
CA ILE A 37 -43.99 6.74 10.47
C ILE A 37 -43.88 5.21 10.46
N ILE A 38 -44.14 4.59 9.30
CA ILE A 38 -44.03 3.12 9.14
C ILE A 38 -42.59 2.67 9.41
N ALA A 39 -41.61 3.40 8.89
CA ALA A 39 -40.19 3.05 9.01
C ALA A 39 -39.74 3.06 10.48
N ARG A 40 -40.04 4.13 11.22
CA ARG A 40 -39.67 4.29 12.64
C ARG A 40 -40.33 3.24 13.53
N ILE A 41 -41.62 2.99 13.36
CA ILE A 41 -42.35 1.98 14.16
C ILE A 41 -41.83 0.57 13.86
N THR A 42 -41.70 0.21 12.59
CA THR A 42 -41.19 -1.12 12.18
C THR A 42 -39.76 -1.34 12.68
N ASN A 43 -38.93 -0.30 12.63
CA ASN A 43 -37.57 -0.37 13.13
C ASN A 43 -37.50 -0.45 14.67
N ALA A 44 -38.36 0.27 15.40
CA ALA A 44 -38.46 0.15 16.85
C ALA A 44 -38.87 -1.27 17.29
N ILE A 45 -39.86 -1.85 16.63
CA ILE A 45 -40.27 -3.25 16.82
C ILE A 45 -39.08 -4.19 16.56
N ALA A 46 -38.35 -3.98 15.47
CA ALA A 46 -37.18 -4.79 15.13
C ALA A 46 -36.04 -4.68 16.17
N LEU A 47 -35.73 -3.48 16.65
CA LEU A 47 -34.68 -3.27 17.66
C LEU A 47 -35.05 -3.89 19.01
N GLN A 48 -36.33 -3.84 19.39
CA GLN A 48 -36.81 -4.43 20.63
C GLN A 48 -36.77 -5.97 20.60
N ALA A 49 -37.13 -6.58 19.46
CA ALA A 49 -37.07 -8.04 19.26
C ALA A 49 -35.65 -8.62 19.31
N VAL A 50 -34.62 -7.77 19.18
CA VAL A 50 -33.23 -8.15 18.93
C VAL A 50 -32.32 -7.99 20.17
N SER A 51 -32.87 -7.53 21.30
CA SER A 51 -32.19 -7.01 22.50
C SER A 51 -31.38 -7.99 23.38
N LYS A 52 -31.19 -9.26 23.01
CA LYS A 52 -30.58 -10.27 23.94
C LYS A 52 -29.07 -10.48 23.88
N ASP A 53 -28.31 -10.01 22.88
CA ASP A 53 -26.83 -10.13 22.89
C ASP A 53 -26.14 -9.18 21.88
N LEU A 54 -24.97 -8.64 22.28
CA LEU A 54 -23.93 -7.90 21.53
C LEU A 54 -24.32 -6.77 20.53
N LYS A 55 -25.60 -6.47 20.32
CA LYS A 55 -26.07 -5.53 19.28
C LYS A 55 -26.23 -4.08 19.77
N ALA A 56 -26.16 -3.82 21.07
CA ALA A 56 -26.26 -2.48 21.65
C ALA A 56 -25.19 -1.53 21.11
N ARG A 57 -23.93 -1.99 21.10
CA ARG A 57 -22.79 -1.23 20.59
C ARG A 57 -22.94 -0.91 19.11
N LYS A 58 -23.35 -1.89 18.30
CA LYS A 58 -23.63 -1.71 16.87
C LYS A 58 -24.70 -0.65 16.63
N VAL A 59 -25.81 -0.70 17.36
CA VAL A 59 -26.88 0.31 17.29
C VAL A 59 -26.36 1.70 17.65
N ILE A 60 -25.60 1.81 18.74
CA ILE A 60 -25.01 3.09 19.17
C ILE A 60 -24.06 3.62 18.11
N THR A 61 -23.15 2.80 17.58
CA THR A 61 -22.17 3.22 16.58
C THR A 61 -22.80 3.55 15.22
N GLU A 62 -23.89 2.87 14.83
CA GLU A 62 -24.68 3.27 13.65
C GLU A 62 -25.33 4.66 13.85
N PHE A 63 -25.87 4.95 15.04
CA PHE A 63 -26.43 6.27 15.35
C PHE A 63 -25.38 7.39 15.45
N LEU A 64 -24.19 7.07 15.92
CA LEU A 64 -23.07 8.00 15.95
C LEU A 64 -22.44 8.20 14.57
N LYS A 65 -22.73 7.31 13.61
CA LYS A 65 -22.01 7.19 12.32
C LYS A 65 -20.51 7.00 12.55
N VAL A 66 -20.14 5.99 13.31
CA VAL A 66 -18.74 5.72 13.65
C VAL A 66 -18.42 4.24 13.47
N HIS A 67 -17.24 3.93 12.93
CA HIS A 67 -16.78 2.56 12.82
C HIS A 67 -16.71 1.87 14.19
N MET A 68 -17.39 0.72 14.31
CA MET A 68 -17.56 0.02 15.59
C MET A 68 -16.23 -0.32 16.27
N LYS A 69 -15.27 -0.90 15.54
CA LYS A 69 -13.99 -1.32 16.14
C LYS A 69 -13.18 -0.13 16.64
N SER A 70 -13.16 0.96 15.88
CA SER A 70 -12.42 2.17 16.23
C SER A 70 -13.03 2.84 17.46
N PHE A 71 -14.37 2.88 17.53
CA PHE A 71 -15.09 3.33 18.72
C PHE A 71 -14.80 2.45 19.95
N GLU A 72 -14.82 1.12 19.82
CA GLU A 72 -14.53 0.22 20.94
C GLU A 72 -13.10 0.37 21.45
N GLN A 73 -12.13 0.51 20.55
CA GLN A 73 -10.74 0.76 20.91
C GLN A 73 -10.57 2.11 21.59
N LEU A 74 -11.29 3.15 21.14
CA LEU A 74 -11.29 4.46 21.78
C LEU A 74 -11.86 4.37 23.20
N ILE A 75 -13.05 3.79 23.39
CA ILE A 75 -13.68 3.66 24.70
C ILE A 75 -12.86 2.79 25.69
N ALA A 76 -12.01 1.90 25.18
CA ALA A 76 -11.12 1.09 26.01
C ALA A 76 -9.96 1.90 26.66
N VAL A 77 -9.62 3.08 26.12
CA VAL A 77 -8.57 3.95 26.66
C VAL A 77 -8.95 4.44 28.05
N ASP A 78 -7.96 4.58 28.94
CA ASP A 78 -8.11 5.19 30.27
C ASP A 78 -7.69 6.67 30.22
N PRO A 79 -8.64 7.61 30.02
CA PRO A 79 -8.30 9.02 29.87
C PRO A 79 -7.79 9.66 31.16
N LYS A 80 -8.20 9.17 32.33
CA LYS A 80 -7.70 9.67 33.63
C LYS A 80 -6.22 9.35 33.81
N LYS A 81 -5.82 8.11 33.52
CA LYS A 81 -4.41 7.73 33.57
C LYS A 81 -3.56 8.57 32.60
N MET A 82 -4.06 8.80 31.39
CA MET A 82 -3.37 9.61 30.38
C MET A 82 -3.21 11.06 30.83
N LEU A 83 -4.25 11.65 31.41
CA LEU A 83 -4.19 13.01 31.96
C LEU A 83 -3.16 13.11 33.09
N ASN A 84 -3.18 12.19 34.05
CA ASN A 84 -2.23 12.19 35.17
C ASN A 84 -0.78 12.06 34.70
N ASP A 85 -0.51 11.19 33.73
CA ASP A 85 0.84 10.99 33.18
C ASP A 85 1.31 12.27 32.43
N LEU A 86 0.43 12.96 31.70
CA LEU A 86 0.72 14.23 31.02
C LEU A 86 0.91 15.40 32.00
N GLU A 87 0.12 15.47 33.06
CA GLU A 87 0.30 16.49 34.11
C GLU A 87 1.64 16.32 34.83
N LEU A 88 2.05 15.08 35.10
CA LEU A 88 3.38 14.80 35.66
C LEU A 88 4.51 15.26 34.72
N LEU A 89 4.36 15.04 33.41
CA LEU A 89 5.32 15.51 32.40
C LEU A 89 5.36 17.04 32.34
N SER A 90 4.19 17.69 32.42
CA SER A 90 4.07 19.15 32.47
C SER A 90 4.76 19.72 33.71
N ASP A 91 4.51 19.15 34.88
CA ASP A 91 5.15 19.57 36.12
C ASP A 91 6.68 19.38 36.07
N THR A 92 7.14 18.28 35.48
CA THR A 92 8.57 18.02 35.23
C THR A 92 9.16 19.11 34.33
N SER A 93 8.48 19.43 33.22
CA SER A 93 8.92 20.46 32.27
C SER A 93 8.98 21.84 32.93
N SER A 94 7.95 22.23 33.68
CA SER A 94 7.92 23.51 34.40
C SER A 94 9.08 23.66 35.39
N GLN A 95 9.50 22.58 36.06
CA GLN A 95 10.69 22.59 36.92
C GLN A 95 11.99 22.74 36.13
N VAL A 96 12.09 22.10 34.96
CA VAL A 96 13.29 22.18 34.08
C VAL A 96 13.49 23.59 33.54
N PHE A 97 12.40 24.29 33.24
CA PHE A 97 12.42 25.66 32.69
C PHE A 97 12.10 26.75 33.72
N GLU A 98 12.17 26.45 35.02
CA GLU A 98 11.97 27.45 36.07
C GLU A 98 13.06 28.54 35.98
N GLY A 99 12.66 29.82 35.91
CA GLY A 99 13.57 30.95 35.79
C GLY A 99 14.24 31.09 34.41
N ASN A 100 13.72 30.43 33.39
CA ASN A 100 14.27 30.39 32.04
C ASN A 100 14.34 31.78 31.33
N THR A 101 15.45 32.05 30.65
CA THR A 101 15.64 33.21 29.76
C THR A 101 15.71 32.85 28.28
N MET A 102 15.76 31.56 27.92
CA MET A 102 15.90 31.08 26.55
C MET A 102 14.54 30.84 25.89
N THR A 103 14.45 31.24 24.62
CA THR A 103 13.32 31.03 23.72
C THR A 103 13.55 29.81 22.84
N SER A 104 12.52 29.38 22.11
CA SER A 104 12.68 28.33 21.09
C SER A 104 13.62 28.76 19.96
N GLU A 105 13.70 30.06 19.65
CA GLU A 105 14.62 30.61 18.66
C GLU A 105 16.07 30.44 19.11
N ASP A 106 16.38 30.71 20.38
CA ASP A 106 17.73 30.51 20.91
C ASP A 106 18.17 29.03 20.83
N PHE A 107 17.27 28.07 21.05
CA PHE A 107 17.58 26.65 20.88
C PHE A 107 17.79 26.28 19.40
N ASN A 108 17.02 26.86 18.49
CA ASN A 108 17.20 26.68 17.05
C ASN A 108 18.55 27.24 16.58
N ASP A 109 19.00 28.38 17.10
CA ASP A 109 20.32 28.94 16.81
C ASP A 109 21.45 28.02 17.26
N ILE A 110 21.30 27.38 18.43
CA ILE A 110 22.25 26.36 18.90
C ILE A 110 22.27 25.15 17.96
N GLN A 111 21.10 24.67 17.53
CA GLN A 111 20.98 23.54 16.61
C GLN A 111 21.60 23.89 15.25
N ALA A 112 21.30 25.07 14.69
CA ALA A 112 21.85 25.52 13.42
C ALA A 112 23.38 25.60 13.43
N PHE A 113 23.96 26.09 14.53
CA PHE A 113 25.41 26.06 14.70
C PHE A 113 25.95 24.63 14.79
N ASN A 114 25.27 23.74 15.52
CA ASN A 114 25.68 22.34 15.62
C ASN A 114 25.62 21.62 14.27
N ASP A 115 24.62 21.92 13.44
CA ASP A 115 24.48 21.37 12.08
C ASP A 115 25.59 21.89 11.15
N ASP A 116 25.90 23.19 11.22
CA ASP A 116 27.05 23.78 10.50
C ASP A 116 28.38 23.14 10.95
N LEU A 117 28.56 22.92 12.26
CA LEU A 117 29.72 22.20 12.79
C LEU A 117 29.79 20.75 12.28
N ASN A 118 28.65 20.05 12.23
CA ASN A 118 28.56 18.68 11.73
C ASN A 118 28.94 18.62 10.25
N PHE A 119 28.40 19.53 9.44
CA PHE A 119 28.76 19.68 8.03
C PHE A 119 30.27 19.87 7.85
N ARG A 120 30.89 20.73 8.67
CA ARG A 120 32.35 20.95 8.68
C ARG A 120 33.13 19.69 9.06
N PHE A 121 32.61 18.77 9.88
CA PHE A 121 33.26 17.47 10.19
C PHE A 121 33.21 16.47 9.03
N TYR A 122 32.19 16.53 8.18
CA TYR A 122 32.04 15.65 7.02
C TYR A 122 32.93 16.05 5.85
N LEU A 123 33.36 17.32 5.80
CA LEU A 123 34.36 17.77 4.85
C LEU A 123 35.73 17.23 5.25
N ALA A 124 36.16 16.17 4.58
CA ALA A 124 37.47 15.56 4.78
C ALA A 124 38.43 16.02 3.68
N LEU A 125 39.67 16.31 4.06
CA LEU A 125 40.77 16.41 3.10
C LEU A 125 41.01 15.01 2.49
N PRO A 126 41.17 14.89 1.17
CA PRO A 126 41.47 13.62 0.52
C PRO A 126 42.83 13.08 1.02
N GLU A 127 42.83 11.86 1.55
CA GLU A 127 44.02 11.22 2.17
C GLU A 127 45.17 11.03 1.18
N ASN A 128 44.88 10.97 -0.13
CA ASN A 128 45.88 10.77 -1.17
C ASN A 128 45.59 11.67 -2.39
N VAL A 129 45.77 12.98 -2.21
CA VAL A 129 45.57 13.96 -3.29
C VAL A 129 46.53 13.73 -4.46
N GLY A 130 47.73 13.18 -4.20
CA GLY A 130 48.72 12.84 -5.22
C GLY A 130 48.18 11.82 -6.22
N ASP A 131 47.71 10.66 -5.74
CA ASP A 131 47.11 9.62 -6.60
C ASP A 131 45.87 10.14 -7.35
N LEU A 132 45.04 10.95 -6.69
CA LEU A 132 43.84 11.54 -7.30
C LEU A 132 44.21 12.48 -8.46
N VAL A 133 45.24 13.29 -8.29
CA VAL A 133 45.72 14.22 -9.31
C VAL A 133 46.47 13.49 -10.42
N ASP A 134 47.30 12.51 -10.09
CA ASP A 134 48.01 11.67 -11.05
C ASP A 134 47.03 10.93 -11.96
N GLU A 135 45.94 10.38 -11.41
CA GLU A 135 44.87 9.77 -12.21
C GLU A 135 44.18 10.81 -13.10
N PHE A 136 43.83 11.98 -12.54
CA PHE A 136 43.11 13.06 -13.22
C PHE A 136 43.85 13.61 -14.45
N ILE A 137 45.18 13.71 -14.40
CA ILE A 137 46.01 14.24 -15.51
C ILE A 137 46.36 13.18 -16.57
N THR A 138 46.04 11.90 -16.37
CA THR A 138 46.40 10.85 -17.33
C THR A 138 45.63 10.94 -18.65
N GLU A 139 46.30 10.50 -19.73
CA GLU A 139 45.66 10.32 -21.04
C GLU A 139 44.54 9.27 -21.01
N THR A 140 44.65 8.29 -20.12
CA THR A 140 43.61 7.26 -19.91
C THR A 140 42.34 7.86 -19.31
N TYR A 141 42.45 8.73 -18.31
CA TYR A 141 41.31 9.46 -17.74
C TYR A 141 40.71 10.42 -18.76
N ARG A 142 41.55 11.05 -19.60
CA ARG A 142 41.10 11.93 -20.68
C ARG A 142 40.16 11.27 -21.69
N ASN A 143 40.38 10.01 -22.00
CA ASN A 143 39.54 9.27 -22.95
C ASN A 143 38.28 8.68 -22.31
N LYS A 144 38.29 8.44 -20.98
CA LYS A 144 37.16 7.84 -20.24
C LYS A 144 36.10 8.84 -19.79
N ARG A 145 36.42 10.13 -19.72
CA ARG A 145 35.53 11.18 -19.20
C ARG A 145 34.44 11.65 -20.17
N LEU A 146 34.61 11.42 -21.48
CA LEU A 146 33.68 11.87 -22.51
C LEU A 146 32.62 10.80 -22.78
N LEU A 147 31.38 11.22 -23.02
CA LEU A 147 30.31 10.29 -23.40
C LEU A 147 30.50 9.81 -24.85
N CYS A 148 30.93 10.70 -25.73
CA CYS A 148 31.23 10.39 -27.12
C CYS A 148 32.60 10.94 -27.49
N ASP A 149 33.39 10.18 -28.25
CA ASP A 149 34.65 10.69 -28.76
C ASP A 149 34.43 11.85 -29.75
N LYS A 150 35.35 12.81 -29.76
CA LYS A 150 35.23 14.05 -30.54
C LYS A 150 35.11 13.79 -32.04
N THR A 151 35.77 12.75 -32.55
CA THR A 151 35.72 12.36 -33.96
C THR A 151 34.31 11.89 -34.34
N THR A 152 33.70 11.04 -33.52
CA THR A 152 32.32 10.56 -33.70
C THR A 152 31.29 11.68 -33.58
N VAL A 153 31.45 12.60 -32.63
CA VAL A 153 30.57 13.78 -32.51
C VAL A 153 30.60 14.61 -33.79
N ASN A 154 31.78 14.90 -34.32
CA ASN A 154 31.94 15.64 -35.59
C ASN A 154 31.30 14.90 -36.78
N ILE A 155 31.43 13.57 -36.83
CA ILE A 155 30.80 12.74 -37.87
C ILE A 155 29.26 12.85 -37.81
N ILE A 156 28.66 12.77 -36.61
CA ILE A 156 27.20 12.90 -36.43
C ILE A 156 26.72 14.32 -36.75
N MET A 157 27.45 15.34 -36.32
CA MET A 157 27.16 16.75 -36.60
C MET A 157 27.18 17.06 -38.10
N ASN A 158 28.23 16.64 -38.80
CA ASN A 158 28.34 16.81 -40.24
C ASN A 158 27.21 16.07 -40.96
N PHE A 159 26.88 14.85 -40.53
CA PHE A 159 25.77 14.08 -41.08
C PHE A 159 24.42 14.77 -40.90
N GLY A 160 24.15 15.32 -39.72
CA GLY A 160 22.96 16.13 -39.46
C GLY A 160 22.86 17.33 -40.40
N ASN A 161 23.96 18.06 -40.60
CA ASN A 161 24.01 19.21 -41.51
C ASN A 161 23.75 18.81 -42.97
N ALA A 162 24.38 17.74 -43.44
CA ALA A 162 24.22 17.24 -44.80
C ALA A 162 22.80 16.73 -45.09
N MET A 163 22.10 16.23 -44.08
CA MET A 163 20.71 15.77 -44.18
C MET A 163 19.68 16.90 -44.01
N GLY A 164 20.02 17.98 -43.27
CA GLY A 164 19.13 19.10 -42.99
C GLY A 164 19.10 20.22 -44.04
N ASP A 165 20.20 20.46 -44.76
CA ASP A 165 20.26 21.48 -45.82
C ASP A 165 20.45 20.86 -47.21
N SER A 166 19.41 20.97 -48.04
CA SER A 166 19.40 20.50 -49.43
C SER A 166 20.54 21.04 -50.32
N LYS A 167 21.18 22.16 -49.94
CA LYS A 167 22.28 22.79 -50.68
C LYS A 167 23.67 22.21 -50.38
N VAL A 168 23.81 21.40 -49.33
CA VAL A 168 25.10 20.81 -48.94
C VAL A 168 25.35 19.52 -49.73
N ASP A 169 26.27 19.53 -50.70
CA ASP A 169 26.58 18.36 -51.55
C ASP A 169 27.83 17.63 -51.08
N ASP A 170 27.80 17.09 -49.85
CA ASP A 170 28.94 16.36 -49.25
C ASP A 170 28.64 14.85 -49.07
N LEU A 171 28.94 14.10 -50.12
CA LEU A 171 28.82 12.64 -50.17
C LEU A 171 29.75 11.93 -49.17
N ASN A 172 30.85 12.56 -48.75
CA ASN A 172 31.83 11.93 -47.87
C ASN A 172 31.30 11.83 -46.44
N THR A 173 30.46 12.76 -46.04
CA THR A 173 29.82 12.77 -44.72
C THR A 173 28.84 11.60 -44.52
N ILE A 174 28.03 11.24 -45.53
CA ILE A 174 27.17 10.04 -45.45
C ILE A 174 28.01 8.76 -45.41
N ARG A 175 29.10 8.70 -46.19
CA ARG A 175 30.04 7.56 -46.17
C ARG A 175 30.78 7.44 -44.83
N ALA A 176 31.04 8.55 -44.15
CA ALA A 176 31.69 8.56 -42.83
C ALA A 176 30.83 7.86 -41.76
N ILE A 177 29.49 7.99 -41.81
CA ILE A 177 28.58 7.24 -40.91
C ILE A 177 28.71 5.73 -41.14
N LYS A 178 28.83 5.29 -42.39
CA LYS A 178 29.03 3.87 -42.73
C LYS A 178 30.36 3.35 -42.16
N SER A 179 31.46 4.05 -42.42
CA SER A 179 32.78 3.65 -41.96
C SER A 179 32.95 3.70 -40.43
N ASN A 180 32.12 4.47 -39.73
CA ASN A 180 32.22 4.67 -38.27
C ASN A 180 30.96 4.20 -37.51
N SER A 181 30.16 3.32 -38.10
CA SER A 181 28.88 2.87 -37.53
C SER A 181 29.01 2.26 -36.13
N ALA A 182 30.12 1.56 -35.84
CA ALA A 182 30.41 1.03 -34.52
C ALA A 182 30.66 2.13 -33.47
N ALA A 183 31.42 3.17 -33.83
CA ALA A 183 31.72 4.29 -32.93
C ALA A 183 30.47 5.14 -32.66
N VAL A 184 29.66 5.39 -33.68
CA VAL A 184 28.35 6.05 -33.56
C VAL A 184 27.42 5.24 -32.65
N GLY A 185 27.38 3.91 -32.80
CA GLY A 185 26.61 3.03 -31.92
C GLY A 185 27.06 3.10 -30.46
N THR A 186 28.38 3.11 -30.21
CA THR A 186 28.95 3.30 -28.86
C THR A 186 28.55 4.65 -28.27
N CYS A 187 28.63 5.74 -29.05
CA CYS A 187 28.19 7.06 -28.61
C CYS A 187 26.71 7.08 -28.21
N MET A 188 25.81 6.49 -29.02
CA MET A 188 24.38 6.40 -28.67
C MET A 188 24.15 5.60 -27.38
N LYS A 189 24.90 4.51 -27.18
CA LYS A 189 24.84 3.72 -25.95
C LYS A 189 25.30 4.54 -24.75
N SER A 190 26.44 5.24 -24.84
CA SER A 190 26.95 6.11 -23.78
C SER A 190 26.00 7.25 -23.42
N LEU A 191 25.26 7.80 -24.38
CA LEU A 191 24.22 8.80 -24.11
C LEU A 191 23.01 8.19 -23.37
N GLY A 192 22.66 6.94 -23.68
CA GLY A 192 21.64 6.17 -22.94
C GLY A 192 22.08 5.82 -21.51
N ASP A 193 23.35 5.44 -21.35
CA ASP A 193 23.97 5.01 -20.09
C ASP A 193 24.71 6.15 -19.35
N SER A 194 24.38 7.42 -19.66
CA SER A 194 25.17 8.59 -19.26
C SER A 194 25.40 8.73 -17.75
N GLY A 195 24.47 8.22 -16.92
CA GLY A 195 24.54 8.31 -15.47
C GLY A 195 25.73 7.57 -14.87
N VAL A 196 26.17 6.44 -15.46
CA VAL A 196 27.33 5.69 -14.93
C VAL A 196 28.64 6.43 -15.23
N ILE A 197 28.79 6.95 -16.44
CA ILE A 197 30.02 7.59 -16.92
C ILE A 197 30.20 8.98 -16.30
N LEU A 198 29.13 9.77 -16.22
CA LEU A 198 29.17 11.11 -15.64
C LEU A 198 29.31 11.07 -14.12
N ASN A 199 28.76 10.07 -13.42
CA ASN A 199 28.86 10.02 -11.96
C ASN A 199 30.31 9.84 -11.49
N THR A 200 31.08 8.95 -12.13
CA THR A 200 32.52 8.80 -11.82
C THR A 200 33.29 10.09 -12.11
N THR A 201 33.03 10.72 -13.26
CA THR A 201 33.68 11.96 -13.66
C THR A 201 33.35 13.09 -12.67
N LYS A 202 32.07 13.33 -12.41
CA LYS A 202 31.60 14.36 -11.48
C LYS A 202 32.15 14.15 -10.07
N LYS A 203 32.20 12.91 -9.58
CA LYS A 203 32.78 12.58 -8.28
C LYS A 203 34.23 13.06 -8.17
N THR A 204 35.07 12.78 -9.16
CA THR A 204 36.47 13.24 -9.16
C THR A 204 36.59 14.76 -9.13
N TYR A 205 35.81 15.47 -9.95
CA TYR A 205 35.80 16.94 -9.96
C TYR A 205 35.27 17.53 -8.65
N SER A 206 34.20 16.98 -8.10
CA SER A 206 33.65 17.40 -6.81
C SER A 206 34.62 17.14 -5.66
N SER A 207 35.36 16.03 -5.67
CA SER A 207 36.40 15.75 -4.68
C SER A 207 37.54 16.76 -4.73
N LEU A 208 37.98 17.18 -5.93
CA LEU A 208 38.98 18.23 -6.09
C LEU A 208 38.43 19.61 -5.69
N LEU A 209 37.16 19.92 -6.00
CA LEU A 209 36.50 21.16 -5.61
C LEU A 209 36.24 21.27 -4.11
N GLY A 210 36.02 20.15 -3.42
CA GLY A 210 35.85 20.13 -1.96
C GLY A 210 37.04 20.72 -1.19
N LEU A 211 38.22 20.78 -1.82
CA LEU A 211 39.41 21.46 -1.30
C LEU A 211 39.24 23.00 -1.23
N ALA A 212 38.40 23.59 -2.08
CA ALA A 212 38.07 25.02 -2.04
C ALA A 212 37.09 25.28 -0.90
N ASP A 213 36.03 24.46 -0.78
CA ASP A 213 35.03 24.56 0.29
C ASP A 213 35.68 24.41 1.68
N TYR A 214 36.59 23.43 1.82
CA TYR A 214 37.35 23.20 3.05
C TYR A 214 38.18 24.43 3.46
N ARG A 215 38.75 25.12 2.47
CA ARG A 215 39.56 26.30 2.69
C ARG A 215 38.72 27.54 2.99
N THR A 216 37.54 27.70 2.40
CA THR A 216 36.57 28.73 2.82
C THR A 216 36.21 28.57 4.29
N ILE A 217 35.99 27.33 4.75
CA ILE A 217 35.74 27.04 6.17
C ILE A 217 36.92 27.43 7.05
N LEU A 218 38.14 27.11 6.64
CA LEU A 218 39.33 27.53 7.36
C LEU A 218 39.48 29.05 7.36
N ASP A 219 39.16 29.74 6.26
CA ASP A 219 39.18 31.20 6.18
C ASP A 219 38.17 31.83 7.15
N ASP A 220 36.91 31.35 7.17
CA ASP A 220 35.88 31.79 8.12
C ASP A 220 36.34 31.65 9.57
N ILE A 221 36.91 30.49 9.92
CA ILE A 221 37.44 30.22 11.27
C ILE A 221 38.63 31.13 11.59
N SER A 222 39.47 31.43 10.59
CA SER A 222 40.63 32.31 10.74
C SER A 222 40.23 33.78 10.98
N GLN A 223 39.13 34.21 10.37
CA GLN A 223 38.60 35.57 10.47
C GLN A 223 37.84 35.77 11.78
N ASP A 224 37.02 34.80 12.20
CA ASP A 224 36.23 34.85 13.43
C ASP A 224 36.15 33.51 14.20
N SER A 225 37.11 33.29 15.10
CA SER A 225 37.12 32.13 15.99
C SER A 225 36.17 32.28 17.20
N SER A 226 35.51 33.43 17.38
CA SER A 226 34.71 33.72 18.58
C SER A 226 33.43 32.88 18.65
N LEU A 227 32.86 32.54 17.49
CA LEU A 227 31.69 31.67 17.37
C LEU A 227 31.97 30.28 17.96
N PHE A 228 33.10 29.66 17.60
CA PHE A 228 33.51 28.37 18.15
C PHE A 228 33.77 28.44 19.65
N ILE A 229 34.41 29.51 20.14
CA ILE A 229 34.62 29.72 21.58
C ILE A 229 33.27 29.85 22.31
N SER A 230 32.30 30.54 21.71
CA SER A 230 30.98 30.77 22.28
C SER A 230 30.14 29.49 22.34
N PHE A 231 30.33 28.53 21.43
CA PHE A 231 29.57 27.28 21.41
C PHE A 231 29.77 26.43 22.68
N ARG A 232 30.93 26.53 23.32
CA ARG A 232 31.16 25.91 24.65
C ARG A 232 30.12 26.36 25.68
N ARG A 233 29.70 27.64 25.63
CA ARG A 233 28.62 28.16 26.49
C ARG A 233 27.30 27.48 26.17
N ASN A 234 27.01 27.24 24.89
CA ASN A 234 25.79 26.56 24.46
C ASN A 234 25.73 25.11 24.96
N ILE A 235 26.86 24.39 24.93
CA ILE A 235 26.97 23.04 25.54
C ILE A 235 26.66 23.10 27.04
N ASP A 236 27.19 24.09 27.76
CA ASP A 236 26.96 24.26 29.21
C ASP A 236 25.50 24.59 29.53
N VAL A 237 24.89 25.43 28.70
CA VAL A 237 23.48 25.81 28.79
C VAL A 237 22.60 24.58 28.62
N VAL A 238 22.77 23.79 27.55
CA VAL A 238 22.02 22.53 27.34
C VAL A 238 22.25 21.56 28.50
N LYS A 239 23.50 21.42 28.97
CA LYS A 239 23.84 20.60 30.14
C LYS A 239 23.07 21.01 31.39
N SER A 240 22.87 22.32 31.62
CA SER A 240 22.11 22.81 32.77
C SER A 240 20.65 22.36 32.74
N TYR A 241 20.00 22.37 31.56
CA TYR A 241 18.61 21.88 31.42
C TYR A 241 18.54 20.36 31.60
N VAL A 242 19.48 19.61 31.02
CA VAL A 242 19.54 18.14 31.18
C VAL A 242 19.78 17.77 32.64
N LEU A 243 20.64 18.50 33.37
CA LEU A 243 20.86 18.30 34.81
C LEU A 243 19.61 18.55 35.64
N ARG A 244 18.86 19.62 35.36
CA ARG A 244 17.57 19.86 36.02
C ARG A 244 16.59 18.72 35.71
N ALA A 245 16.47 18.34 34.43
CA ALA A 245 15.59 17.27 33.99
C ALA A 245 15.93 15.94 34.64
N LYS A 246 17.21 15.61 34.79
CA LYS A 246 17.68 14.36 35.42
C LYS A 246 17.10 14.13 36.82
N THR A 247 16.81 15.18 37.59
CA THR A 247 16.34 15.01 38.97
C THR A 247 14.87 14.57 39.06
N SER A 248 14.06 14.88 38.04
CA SER A 248 12.61 14.65 38.02
C SER A 248 12.12 13.81 36.84
N TRP A 249 12.97 13.56 35.83
CA TRP A 249 12.63 12.82 34.62
C TRP A 249 12.17 11.39 34.92
N LYS A 250 10.95 11.09 34.51
CA LYS A 250 10.40 9.75 34.48
C LYS A 250 9.77 9.55 33.12
N ASN A 251 10.28 8.59 32.37
CA ASN A 251 9.75 8.26 31.05
C ASN A 251 8.26 7.85 31.16
N PRO A 252 7.34 8.63 30.57
CA PRO A 252 5.91 8.41 30.80
C PRO A 252 5.31 7.32 29.91
N ARG A 253 6.01 6.84 28.86
CA ARG A 253 5.54 5.81 27.91
C ARG A 253 4.14 6.10 27.36
N LEU A 254 3.91 7.34 26.95
CA LEU A 254 2.67 7.89 26.40
C LEU A 254 2.66 7.92 24.87
N TYR A 255 3.80 7.93 24.18
CA TYR A 255 3.87 8.10 22.72
C TYR A 255 2.93 7.14 21.98
N ASP A 256 3.06 5.83 22.21
CA ASP A 256 2.23 4.82 21.55
C ASP A 256 0.75 4.97 21.89
N ARG A 257 0.46 5.39 23.13
CA ARG A 257 -0.92 5.57 23.60
C ARG A 257 -1.56 6.79 22.94
N VAL A 258 -0.86 7.93 22.88
CA VAL A 258 -1.31 9.16 22.21
C VAL A 258 -1.43 8.95 20.69
N LYS A 259 -0.44 8.29 20.08
CA LYS A 259 -0.46 7.90 18.65
C LYS A 259 -1.66 7.02 18.34
N THR A 260 -1.97 6.05 19.21
CA THR A 260 -3.16 5.20 19.07
C THR A 260 -4.44 6.04 19.11
N ILE A 261 -4.57 6.95 20.08
CA ILE A 261 -5.74 7.84 20.19
C ILE A 261 -5.87 8.72 18.94
N SER A 262 -4.77 9.34 18.47
CA SER A 262 -4.74 10.17 17.27
C SER A 262 -5.18 9.37 16.02
N SER A 263 -4.67 8.15 15.87
CA SER A 263 -5.07 7.26 14.78
C SER A 263 -6.53 6.83 14.86
N LEU A 264 -7.04 6.54 16.06
CA LEU A 264 -8.44 6.17 16.28
C LEU A 264 -9.36 7.33 15.94
N ILE A 265 -9.04 8.53 16.41
CA ILE A 265 -9.74 9.77 16.08
C ILE A 265 -9.78 9.97 14.57
N LYS A 266 -8.63 9.84 13.88
CA LYS A 266 -8.57 9.99 12.42
C LYS A 266 -9.47 8.98 11.71
N MET A 267 -9.48 7.71 12.13
CA MET A 267 -10.38 6.70 11.59
C MET A 267 -11.86 6.99 11.89
N ILE A 268 -12.16 7.55 13.06
CA ILE A 268 -13.52 7.91 13.49
C ILE A 268 -14.06 9.11 12.71
N SER A 269 -13.19 10.08 12.42
CA SER A 269 -13.52 11.28 11.63
C SER A 269 -13.55 11.03 10.12
N ASP A 270 -13.03 9.90 9.66
CA ASP A 270 -13.01 9.52 8.25
C ASP A 270 -14.33 8.87 7.85
N HIS A 271 -15.09 9.59 7.02
CA HIS A 271 -16.44 9.22 6.62
C HIS A 271 -16.48 7.94 5.76
N GLU A 272 -15.37 7.56 5.09
CA GLU A 272 -15.29 6.27 4.38
C GLU A 272 -15.45 5.08 5.33
N ASN A 273 -15.17 5.29 6.63
CA ASN A 273 -15.32 4.29 7.67
C ASN A 273 -16.70 4.35 8.37
N GLU A 274 -17.62 5.24 7.95
CA GLU A 274 -18.97 5.29 8.50
C GLU A 274 -19.72 3.97 8.20
N PRO A 275 -20.35 3.34 9.22
CA PRO A 275 -21.12 2.14 8.99
C PRO A 275 -22.37 2.49 8.16
N LYS A 276 -22.61 1.74 7.09
CA LYS A 276 -23.90 1.81 6.38
C LYS A 276 -25.02 1.40 7.35
N PRO A 277 -26.12 2.18 7.45
CA PRO A 277 -27.22 1.84 8.35
C PRO A 277 -27.75 0.44 8.05
N GLU A 278 -27.78 -0.43 9.06
CA GLU A 278 -28.23 -1.82 8.92
C GLU A 278 -29.29 -2.17 9.97
N LEU A 279 -29.09 -1.75 11.22
CA LEU A 279 -30.05 -1.95 12.30
C LEU A 279 -30.94 -0.72 12.51
N CYS A 280 -30.48 0.47 12.08
CA CYS A 280 -31.15 1.75 12.34
C CYS A 280 -31.71 2.41 11.06
N THR A 281 -31.93 1.66 9.97
CA THR A 281 -32.36 2.18 8.65
C THR A 281 -33.67 2.97 8.66
N GLY A 282 -34.54 2.76 9.63
CA GLY A 282 -35.79 3.50 9.81
C GLY A 282 -35.65 4.80 10.61
N PHE A 283 -34.46 5.10 11.13
CA PHE A 283 -34.14 6.32 11.87
C PHE A 283 -33.02 7.07 11.16
N ILE A 284 -33.28 8.29 10.69
CA ILE A 284 -32.24 9.09 10.00
C ILE A 284 -31.26 9.71 10.99
N GLY A 285 -31.73 9.97 12.21
CA GLY A 285 -30.90 10.45 13.30
C GLY A 285 -31.47 10.04 14.64
N VAL A 286 -30.69 10.30 15.70
CA VAL A 286 -31.06 9.95 17.07
C VAL A 286 -32.40 10.59 17.48
N ASP A 287 -32.73 11.77 16.96
CA ASP A 287 -33.98 12.45 17.32
C ASP A 287 -35.24 11.74 16.84
N ASP A 288 -35.16 10.98 15.74
CA ASP A 288 -36.27 10.20 15.21
C ASP A 288 -36.70 9.08 16.17
N THR A 289 -35.78 8.58 16.99
CA THR A 289 -36.09 7.52 17.96
C THR A 289 -37.12 7.94 19.01
N ALA A 290 -37.23 9.24 19.31
CA ALA A 290 -38.21 9.75 20.27
C ALA A 290 -39.62 9.90 19.67
N LYS A 291 -39.73 9.96 18.34
CA LYS A 291 -41.02 10.14 17.65
C LYS A 291 -41.86 8.86 17.60
N VAL A 292 -41.26 7.70 17.84
CA VAL A 292 -41.93 6.39 17.72
C VAL A 292 -43.25 6.31 18.49
N LEU A 293 -43.28 6.77 19.74
CA LEU A 293 -44.51 6.73 20.54
C LEU A 293 -45.55 7.76 20.07
N GLU A 294 -45.11 8.89 19.52
CA GLU A 294 -45.99 9.89 18.91
C GLU A 294 -46.56 9.37 17.58
N ASP A 295 -45.76 8.67 16.79
CA ASP A 295 -46.13 8.07 15.51
C ASP A 295 -47.23 7.01 15.69
N VAL A 296 -47.12 6.15 16.71
CA VAL A 296 -48.16 5.14 17.04
C VAL A 296 -49.48 5.81 17.44
N ARG A 297 -49.40 6.97 18.09
CA ARG A 297 -50.57 7.78 18.49
C ARG A 297 -51.11 8.66 17.38
N SER A 298 -50.42 8.74 16.24
CA SER A 298 -50.80 9.66 15.18
C SER A 298 -52.19 9.31 14.61
N PRO A 299 -53.01 10.31 14.28
CA PRO A 299 -54.33 10.07 13.66
C PRO A 299 -54.23 9.25 12.37
N TRP A 300 -53.14 9.45 11.61
CA TRP A 300 -52.89 8.70 10.38
C TRP A 300 -52.63 7.22 10.66
N PHE A 301 -51.76 6.87 11.62
CA PHE A 301 -51.48 5.47 11.98
C PHE A 301 -52.74 4.75 12.49
N GLN A 302 -53.53 5.40 13.35
CA GLN A 302 -54.77 4.82 13.87
C GLN A 302 -55.82 4.60 12.78
N LYS A 303 -55.91 5.52 11.82
CA LYS A 303 -56.87 5.42 10.73
C LYS A 303 -56.45 4.38 9.70
N GLU A 304 -55.19 4.41 9.24
CA GLU A 304 -54.77 3.64 8.07
C GLU A 304 -54.10 2.31 8.40
N ILE A 305 -53.43 2.17 9.54
CA ILE A 305 -52.75 0.94 9.96
C ILE A 305 -53.62 0.13 10.93
N SER A 306 -54.05 0.71 12.06
CA SER A 306 -54.86 -0.03 13.04
C SER A 306 -56.34 -0.14 12.68
N LYS A 307 -56.79 0.60 11.65
CA LYS A 307 -58.20 0.66 11.20
C LYS A 307 -59.18 0.91 12.36
N GLY A 308 -58.80 1.79 13.29
CA GLY A 308 -59.59 2.16 14.46
C GLY A 308 -59.52 1.18 15.65
N LYS A 309 -58.74 0.10 15.56
CA LYS A 309 -58.42 -0.78 16.70
C LYS A 309 -57.47 -0.07 17.67
N SER A 310 -57.51 -0.48 18.95
CA SER A 310 -56.71 0.14 20.01
C SER A 310 -55.20 -0.08 19.80
N THR A 311 -54.42 0.99 19.93
CA THR A 311 -52.93 0.97 19.86
C THR A 311 -52.26 0.85 21.23
N LYS A 312 -53.04 0.85 22.33
CA LYS A 312 -52.50 0.93 23.70
C LYS A 312 -51.52 -0.19 24.05
N ASP A 313 -51.74 -1.39 23.54
CA ASP A 313 -50.87 -2.54 23.78
C ASP A 313 -49.52 -2.39 23.05
N LEU A 314 -49.54 -1.86 21.82
CA LEU A 314 -48.31 -1.54 21.07
C LEU A 314 -47.54 -0.39 21.74
N GLU A 315 -48.24 0.64 22.21
CA GLU A 315 -47.62 1.74 22.97
C GLU A 315 -46.94 1.25 24.25
N LYS A 316 -47.63 0.40 25.03
CA LYS A 316 -47.08 -0.19 26.25
C LYS A 316 -45.88 -1.09 25.95
N ALA A 317 -45.93 -1.82 24.84
CA ALA A 317 -44.83 -2.67 24.41
C ALA A 317 -43.60 -1.84 24.00
N LEU A 318 -43.76 -0.71 23.30
CA LEU A 318 -42.67 0.16 22.85
C LEU A 318 -42.17 1.19 23.89
N GLU A 319 -42.84 1.34 25.04
CA GLU A 319 -42.43 2.29 26.11
C GLU A 319 -40.96 2.13 26.57
N PRO A 320 -40.41 0.91 26.76
CA PRO A 320 -39.00 0.73 27.12
C PRO A 320 -38.04 1.26 26.06
N PHE A 321 -38.38 1.15 24.78
CA PHE A 321 -37.62 1.73 23.67
C PHE A 321 -37.63 3.26 23.73
N GLY A 322 -38.75 3.89 24.09
CA GLY A 322 -38.81 5.34 24.31
C GLY A 322 -37.83 5.84 25.39
N LYS A 323 -37.59 5.04 26.44
CA LYS A 323 -36.58 5.35 27.48
C LYS A 323 -35.14 5.20 26.95
N PHE A 324 -34.90 4.20 26.09
CA PHE A 324 -33.63 4.03 25.38
C PHE A 324 -33.32 5.23 24.49
N ALA A 325 -34.29 5.64 23.67
CA ALA A 325 -34.19 6.79 22.78
C ALA A 325 -33.73 8.07 23.51
N LYS A 326 -34.31 8.34 24.70
CA LYS A 326 -33.92 9.48 25.53
C LYS A 326 -32.45 9.41 25.98
N LYS A 327 -32.01 8.27 26.51
CA LYS A 327 -30.63 8.08 26.97
C LYS A 327 -29.61 8.12 25.83
N LEU A 328 -29.98 7.58 24.67
CA LEU A 328 -29.16 7.65 23.46
C LEU A 328 -28.97 9.10 23.00
N ARG A 329 -30.02 9.95 23.10
CA ARG A 329 -29.93 11.39 22.82
C ARG A 329 -28.98 12.11 23.78
N ASP A 330 -29.09 11.83 25.07
CA ASP A 330 -28.19 12.40 26.08
C ASP A 330 -26.73 12.03 25.78
N PHE A 331 -26.47 10.76 25.43
CA PHE A 331 -25.15 10.29 25.04
C PHE A 331 -24.65 10.93 23.73
N LYS A 332 -25.52 11.09 22.72
CA LYS A 332 -25.19 11.77 21.46
C LYS A 332 -24.73 13.21 21.71
N LYS A 333 -25.34 13.91 22.66
CA LYS A 333 -24.91 15.24 23.06
C LYS A 333 -23.48 15.23 23.63
N SER A 334 -23.18 14.30 24.53
CA SER A 334 -21.81 14.13 25.06
C SER A 334 -20.80 13.75 23.97
N TRP A 335 -21.21 12.94 22.98
CA TRP A 335 -20.41 12.62 21.80
C TRP A 335 -20.13 13.86 20.96
N ASP A 336 -21.13 14.69 20.68
CA ASP A 336 -20.97 15.89 19.85
C ASP A 336 -20.09 16.95 20.53
N GLU A 337 -20.21 17.09 21.85
CA GLU A 337 -19.31 17.93 22.65
C GLU A 337 -17.85 17.43 22.54
N PHE A 338 -17.62 16.11 22.70
CA PHE A 338 -16.28 15.53 22.61
C PHE A 338 -15.70 15.59 21.19
N TYR A 339 -16.49 15.23 20.17
CA TYR A 339 -16.10 15.28 18.76
C TYR A 339 -15.80 16.72 18.32
N GLY A 340 -16.58 17.70 18.80
CA GLY A 340 -16.31 19.12 18.59
C GLY A 340 -14.96 19.57 19.19
N SER A 341 -14.60 19.04 20.37
CA SER A 341 -13.28 19.29 20.96
C SER A 341 -12.15 18.61 20.17
N ILE A 342 -12.34 17.36 19.71
CA ILE A 342 -11.38 16.66 18.84
C ILE A 342 -11.02 17.50 17.61
N MET A 343 -12.03 18.04 16.92
CA MET A 343 -11.79 18.79 15.68
C MET A 343 -11.08 20.13 15.90
N LYS A 344 -11.16 20.69 17.11
CA LYS A 344 -10.43 21.91 17.49
C LYS A 344 -8.99 21.62 17.94
N GLU A 345 -8.77 20.47 18.58
CA GLU A 345 -7.51 20.11 19.26
C GLU A 345 -6.67 19.06 18.48
N LYS A 346 -6.96 18.85 17.19
CA LYS A 346 -6.23 17.87 16.37
C LYS A 346 -4.74 18.20 16.26
N SER A 347 -4.42 19.47 16.03
CA SER A 347 -3.04 19.97 16.02
C SER A 347 -2.35 19.80 17.37
N PHE A 348 -3.10 19.90 18.47
CA PHE A 348 -2.59 19.67 19.82
C PHE A 348 -2.15 18.21 20.00
N LEU A 349 -2.97 17.21 19.64
CA LEU A 349 -2.58 15.79 19.76
C LEU A 349 -1.38 15.42 18.88
N GLU A 350 -1.32 15.95 17.66
CA GLU A 350 -0.18 15.76 16.75
C GLU A 350 1.09 16.40 17.33
N SER A 351 0.99 17.62 17.88
CA SER A 351 2.10 18.29 18.55
C SER A 351 2.59 17.52 19.78
N VAL A 352 1.68 17.05 20.64
CA VAL A 352 2.04 16.23 21.81
C VAL A 352 2.70 14.93 21.39
N GLN A 353 2.17 14.26 20.36
CA GLN A 353 2.76 13.02 19.85
C GLN A 353 4.21 13.24 19.38
N GLN A 354 4.48 14.29 18.60
CA GLN A 354 5.81 14.59 18.08
C GLN A 354 6.80 14.90 19.21
N SER A 355 6.38 15.66 20.23
CA SER A 355 7.22 15.93 21.39
C SER A 355 7.51 14.65 22.18
N LEU A 356 6.51 13.79 22.42
CA LEU A 356 6.72 12.52 23.13
C LEU A 356 7.65 11.56 22.40
N GLU A 357 7.65 11.54 21.07
CA GLU A 357 8.55 10.70 20.26
C GLU A 357 10.02 10.97 20.57
N SER A 358 10.37 12.25 20.69
CA SER A 358 11.74 12.68 20.98
C SER A 358 12.11 12.49 22.45
N LEU A 359 11.12 12.57 23.35
CA LEU A 359 11.34 12.45 24.80
C LEU A 359 11.48 11.00 25.27
N GLU A 360 10.63 10.11 24.79
CA GLU A 360 10.49 8.75 25.33
C GLU A 360 11.58 7.77 24.89
N VAL A 361 12.48 8.19 24.01
CA VAL A 361 13.73 7.45 23.70
C VAL A 361 14.62 7.37 24.94
N TYR A 362 14.53 8.34 25.86
CA TYR A 362 15.41 8.44 27.03
C TYR A 362 14.79 7.76 28.26
N THR A 363 15.39 6.65 28.71
CA THR A 363 15.02 5.98 29.97
C THR A 363 15.75 6.57 31.18
N SER A 364 16.97 7.07 30.98
CA SER A 364 17.76 7.84 31.95
C SER A 364 18.46 9.00 31.21
N LEU A 365 18.95 9.98 31.97
CA LEU A 365 19.74 11.12 31.47
C LEU A 365 21.21 11.08 31.92
N ASP A 366 21.66 9.98 32.54
CA ASP A 366 23.04 9.83 33.05
C ASP A 366 24.10 9.93 31.95
N ASP A 367 23.86 9.27 30.82
CA ASP A 367 24.79 9.24 29.69
C ASP A 367 24.89 10.60 29.01
N GLN A 368 23.77 11.32 28.87
CA GLN A 368 23.73 12.66 28.29
C GLN A 368 24.46 13.65 29.19
N VAL A 369 24.28 13.57 30.52
CA VAL A 369 25.06 14.39 31.46
C VAL A 369 26.55 14.09 31.36
N THR A 370 26.93 12.81 31.28
CA THR A 370 28.33 12.37 31.16
C THR A 370 28.95 12.90 29.87
N PHE A 371 28.25 12.73 28.75
CA PHE A 371 28.65 13.24 27.45
C PHE A 371 28.81 14.76 27.45
N LEU A 372 27.79 15.52 27.86
CA LEU A 372 27.84 16.98 27.89
C LEU A 372 28.93 17.52 28.82
N THR A 373 29.19 16.83 29.94
CA THR A 373 30.28 17.19 30.86
C THR A 373 31.65 16.99 30.21
N LYS A 374 31.85 15.86 29.52
CA LYS A 374 33.09 15.58 28.79
C LYS A 374 33.25 16.55 27.61
N ALA A 375 32.23 16.71 26.80
CA ALA A 375 32.17 17.64 25.67
C ALA A 375 32.51 19.07 26.10
N TYR A 376 31.89 19.60 27.15
CA TYR A 376 32.16 20.94 27.66
C TYR A 376 33.65 21.15 28.03
N LYS A 377 34.27 20.14 28.65
CA LYS A 377 35.67 20.18 29.05
C LYS A 377 36.60 20.07 27.84
N ASP A 378 36.40 19.05 27.02
CA ASP A 378 37.27 18.73 25.89
C ASP A 378 37.20 19.84 24.82
N TYR A 379 35.99 20.25 24.43
CA TYR A 379 35.76 21.33 23.46
C TYR A 379 36.43 22.64 23.89
N GLY A 380 36.29 23.00 25.17
CA GLY A 380 36.92 24.20 25.71
C GLY A 380 38.44 24.17 25.67
N ASN A 381 39.06 23.02 25.93
CA ASN A 381 40.52 22.87 25.87
C ASN A 381 41.05 22.92 24.43
N ILE A 382 40.33 22.29 23.49
CA ILE A 382 40.72 22.22 22.08
C ILE A 382 40.79 23.62 21.47
N TRP A 383 39.71 24.39 21.61
CA TRP A 383 39.62 25.71 20.97
C TRP A 383 40.38 26.80 21.73
N ALA A 384 40.58 26.68 23.04
CA ALA A 384 41.45 27.60 23.80
C ALA A 384 42.91 27.57 23.32
N ASN A 385 43.41 26.39 22.93
CA ASN A 385 44.78 26.23 22.43
C ASN A 385 44.92 26.59 20.93
N SER A 386 43.81 26.58 20.19
CA SER A 386 43.78 26.75 18.74
C SER A 386 43.42 28.16 18.28
N ALA A 387 43.02 29.05 19.20
CA ALA A 387 42.59 30.44 18.96
C ALA A 387 43.69 31.39 18.43
N LYS A 388 44.82 30.88 17.92
CA LYS A 388 45.80 31.69 17.19
C LYS A 388 45.27 31.94 15.77
N LYS A 389 45.16 33.21 15.36
CA LYS A 389 44.83 33.58 13.97
C LYS A 389 45.91 33.01 13.03
N PHE A 390 45.52 32.09 12.16
CA PHE A 390 46.37 31.55 11.10
C PHE A 390 45.99 32.22 9.78
N ASN A 391 46.93 32.43 8.88
CA ASN A 391 46.69 33.18 7.64
C ASN A 391 46.59 32.22 6.45
N VAL A 392 45.43 32.13 5.81
CA VAL A 392 45.18 31.32 4.61
C VAL A 392 45.35 32.08 3.29
N SER A 393 45.78 33.34 3.31
CA SER A 393 45.91 34.18 2.09
C SER A 393 46.90 33.60 1.07
N HIS A 394 47.89 32.84 1.52
CA HIS A 394 48.85 32.17 0.64
C HIS A 394 48.24 30.98 -0.12
N LEU A 395 47.05 30.52 0.29
CA LEU A 395 46.28 29.46 -0.35
C LEU A 395 45.42 29.97 -1.52
N ASN A 396 45.32 31.30 -1.73
CA ASN A 396 44.63 31.94 -2.87
C ASN A 396 44.98 31.36 -4.24
N VAL A 397 46.17 30.73 -4.36
CA VAL A 397 46.66 30.12 -5.59
C VAL A 397 45.69 29.09 -6.15
N PHE A 398 44.94 28.36 -5.31
CA PHE A 398 43.98 27.35 -5.75
C PHE A 398 42.65 27.92 -6.28
N ASP A 399 42.30 29.18 -5.98
CA ASP A 399 41.00 29.75 -6.38
C ASP A 399 40.84 29.82 -7.90
N GLY A 400 41.95 30.03 -8.62
CA GLY A 400 41.99 29.96 -10.07
C GLY A 400 41.63 28.56 -10.59
N HIS A 401 42.28 27.52 -10.05
CA HIS A 401 42.00 26.12 -10.41
C HIS A 401 40.60 25.66 -9.98
N ALA A 402 40.11 26.11 -8.82
CA ALA A 402 38.76 25.84 -8.35
C ALA A 402 37.70 26.41 -9.31
N SER A 403 37.90 27.62 -9.82
CA SER A 403 37.02 28.22 -10.84
C SER A 403 36.98 27.38 -12.13
N MET A 404 38.13 26.87 -12.57
CA MET A 404 38.23 26.02 -13.77
C MET A 404 37.56 24.65 -13.54
N LEU A 405 37.80 24.02 -12.39
CA LEU A 405 37.15 22.76 -12.00
C LEU A 405 35.62 22.92 -11.91
N SER A 406 35.15 24.03 -11.36
CA SER A 406 33.72 24.37 -11.26
C SER A 406 33.10 24.59 -12.63
N THR A 407 33.81 25.27 -13.53
CA THR A 407 33.39 25.45 -14.93
C THR A 407 33.20 24.11 -15.63
N ALA A 408 34.19 23.21 -15.51
CA ALA A 408 34.09 21.86 -16.08
C ALA A 408 32.93 21.07 -15.47
N LEU A 409 32.77 21.07 -14.14
CA LEU A 409 31.66 20.39 -13.47
C LEU A 409 30.30 20.93 -13.94
N GLY A 410 30.17 22.24 -14.11
CA GLY A 410 28.97 22.88 -14.66
C GLY A 410 28.64 22.45 -16.09
N HIS A 411 29.65 22.17 -16.93
CA HIS A 411 29.41 21.56 -18.25
C HIS A 411 28.94 20.10 -18.12
N ALA A 412 29.53 19.30 -17.22
CA ALA A 412 29.08 17.94 -16.95
C ALA A 412 27.62 17.87 -16.45
N ASP A 413 27.21 18.79 -15.57
CA ASP A 413 25.83 18.91 -15.09
C ASP A 413 24.84 19.25 -16.23
N LYS A 414 25.23 20.17 -17.12
CA LYS A 414 24.42 20.51 -18.30
C LYS A 414 24.28 19.32 -19.25
N ILE A 415 25.35 18.52 -19.43
CA ILE A 415 25.31 17.29 -20.22
C ILE A 415 24.38 16.27 -19.57
N GLU A 416 24.46 16.07 -18.25
CA GLU A 416 23.58 15.15 -17.53
C GLU A 416 22.10 15.54 -17.66
N PHE A 417 21.80 16.83 -17.45
CA PHE A 417 20.45 17.37 -17.59
C PHE A 417 19.92 17.19 -19.02
N TRP A 418 20.76 17.47 -20.03
CA TRP A 418 20.40 17.24 -21.42
C TRP A 418 20.12 15.76 -21.69
N CYS A 419 20.97 14.84 -21.20
CA CYS A 419 20.75 13.39 -21.35
C CYS A 419 19.48 12.92 -20.63
N PHE A 420 19.14 13.50 -19.47
CA PHE A 420 17.89 13.23 -18.77
C PHE A 420 16.66 13.66 -19.58
N LYS A 421 16.70 14.84 -20.19
CA LYS A 421 15.63 15.32 -21.08
C LYS A 421 15.55 14.48 -22.35
N ALA A 422 16.69 14.22 -23.00
CA ALA A 422 16.79 13.45 -24.23
C ALA A 422 16.25 12.02 -24.06
N ARG A 423 16.49 11.35 -22.92
CA ARG A 423 15.95 10.01 -22.63
C ARG A 423 14.42 9.95 -22.52
N LYS A 424 13.75 11.08 -22.27
CA LYS A 424 12.28 11.17 -22.28
C LYS A 424 11.72 11.38 -23.68
N GLU A 425 12.52 11.92 -24.59
CA GLU A 425 12.11 12.29 -25.95
C GLU A 425 12.58 11.29 -27.02
N TYR A 426 13.67 10.57 -26.76
CA TYR A 426 14.34 9.68 -27.71
C TYR A 426 14.65 8.32 -27.08
N ASP A 427 14.46 7.27 -27.87
CA ASP A 427 15.01 5.94 -27.58
C ASP A 427 16.38 5.78 -28.25
N PHE A 428 17.44 5.81 -27.44
CA PHE A 428 18.82 5.70 -27.90
C PHE A 428 19.16 4.33 -28.50
N ILE A 429 18.45 3.26 -28.12
CA ILE A 429 18.60 1.94 -28.73
C ILE A 429 18.04 1.98 -30.16
N THR A 430 16.87 2.59 -30.31
CA THR A 430 16.27 2.83 -31.63
C THR A 430 17.16 3.72 -32.49
N LEU A 431 17.68 4.84 -31.97
CA LEU A 431 18.61 5.72 -32.71
C LEU A 431 19.88 4.98 -33.16
N ALA A 432 20.49 4.17 -32.28
CA ALA A 432 21.65 3.34 -32.64
C ALA A 432 21.32 2.36 -33.78
N HIS A 433 20.12 1.77 -33.74
CA HIS A 433 19.66 0.87 -34.80
C HIS A 433 19.41 1.60 -36.13
N VAL A 434 18.86 2.81 -36.10
CA VAL A 434 18.65 3.63 -37.31
C VAL A 434 19.99 4.00 -37.94
N PHE A 435 20.96 4.49 -37.16
CA PHE A 435 22.32 4.77 -37.67
C PHE A 435 22.99 3.53 -38.26
N LYS A 436 22.85 2.36 -37.61
CA LYS A 436 23.37 1.09 -38.14
C LYS A 436 22.70 0.69 -39.45
N THR A 437 21.39 0.90 -39.56
CA THR A 437 20.62 0.62 -40.78
C THR A 437 21.08 1.52 -41.92
N ILE A 438 21.28 2.80 -41.65
CA ILE A 438 21.86 3.77 -42.61
C ILE A 438 23.27 3.33 -43.05
N GLY A 439 24.11 2.89 -42.10
CA GLY A 439 25.45 2.38 -42.39
C GLY A 439 25.45 1.13 -43.30
N ASN A 440 24.38 0.33 -43.27
CA ASN A 440 24.22 -0.86 -44.10
C ASN A 440 23.61 -0.58 -45.48
N LEU A 441 23.17 0.65 -45.76
CA LEU A 441 22.65 1.00 -47.08
C LEU A 441 23.75 0.87 -48.15
N ASP A 442 23.31 0.53 -49.36
CA ASP A 442 24.15 0.60 -50.54
C ASP A 442 24.28 2.05 -51.00
N LEU A 443 25.42 2.64 -50.67
CA LEU A 443 25.77 4.05 -50.91
C LEU A 443 26.69 4.20 -52.14
N THR A 444 26.65 3.25 -53.09
CA THR A 444 27.48 3.25 -54.30
C THR A 444 27.05 4.29 -55.34
N GLU A 445 25.88 4.91 -55.20
CA GLU A 445 25.40 5.98 -56.08
C GLU A 445 26.13 7.31 -55.86
N SER A 446 26.27 8.08 -56.95
CA SER A 446 27.06 9.32 -56.99
C SER A 446 26.27 10.61 -56.76
N GLU A 447 24.94 10.55 -56.61
CA GLU A 447 24.09 11.74 -56.47
C GLU A 447 23.51 11.86 -55.06
N MET A 448 23.82 12.98 -54.38
CA MET A 448 23.45 13.22 -52.98
C MET A 448 21.94 13.28 -52.74
N ASN A 449 21.17 13.77 -53.70
CA ASN A 449 19.71 13.83 -53.59
C ASN A 449 19.08 12.42 -53.52
N VAL A 450 19.63 11.46 -54.27
CA VAL A 450 19.15 10.07 -54.26
C VAL A 450 19.54 9.38 -52.96
N LEU A 451 20.76 9.64 -52.44
CA LEU A 451 21.19 9.14 -51.13
C LEU A 451 20.34 9.69 -49.99
N ARG A 452 20.02 10.99 -49.99
CA ARG A 452 19.11 11.59 -49.01
C ARG A 452 17.74 10.95 -49.05
N GLU A 453 17.19 10.70 -50.23
CA GLU A 453 15.89 10.05 -50.35
C GLU A 453 15.90 8.63 -49.76
N LYS A 454 16.98 7.86 -50.00
CA LYS A 454 17.18 6.53 -49.39
C LYS A 454 17.29 6.60 -47.86
N VAL A 455 18.08 7.55 -47.34
CA VAL A 455 18.24 7.75 -45.89
C VAL A 455 16.92 8.19 -45.26
N ASN A 456 16.19 9.13 -45.85
CA ASN A 456 14.90 9.64 -45.38
C ASN A 456 13.80 8.57 -45.35
N LYS A 457 13.89 7.56 -46.23
CA LYS A 457 12.97 6.39 -46.24
C LYS A 457 13.34 5.32 -45.21
N THR A 458 14.46 5.48 -44.49
CA THR A 458 14.82 4.54 -43.42
C THR A 458 13.77 4.57 -42.32
N LYS A 459 13.33 3.40 -41.87
CA LYS A 459 12.35 3.28 -40.80
C LYS A 459 12.85 4.02 -39.55
N HIS A 460 11.98 4.84 -38.94
CA HIS A 460 12.28 5.67 -37.77
C HIS A 460 13.27 6.83 -38.02
N TYR A 461 13.47 7.24 -39.28
CA TYR A 461 14.28 8.41 -39.62
C TYR A 461 13.71 9.73 -39.07
N ASP A 462 12.38 9.84 -38.90
CA ASP A 462 11.72 10.99 -38.28
C ASP A 462 12.24 11.27 -36.85
N VAL A 463 12.44 10.20 -36.07
CA VAL A 463 13.01 10.26 -34.72
C VAL A 463 14.48 10.68 -34.78
N LEU A 464 15.24 10.12 -35.72
CA LEU A 464 16.64 10.49 -35.95
C LEU A 464 16.79 11.97 -36.39
N SER A 465 15.92 12.43 -37.28
CA SER A 465 15.94 13.81 -37.78
C SER A 465 15.70 14.82 -36.65
N LYS A 466 14.77 14.52 -35.73
CA LYS A 466 14.53 15.37 -34.56
C LYS A 466 15.73 15.35 -33.61
N PHE A 467 16.31 14.17 -33.36
CA PHE A 467 17.52 14.04 -32.56
C PHE A 467 18.71 14.84 -33.13
N LEU A 468 18.93 14.79 -34.44
CA LEU A 468 20.02 15.52 -35.12
C LEU A 468 19.89 17.04 -35.00
N GLN A 469 18.69 17.59 -34.79
CA GLN A 469 18.48 19.01 -34.54
C GLN A 469 18.89 19.41 -33.11
N ASP A 470 18.74 18.51 -32.14
CA ASP A 470 19.06 18.75 -30.73
C ASP A 470 20.53 18.44 -30.39
N PHE A 471 21.16 17.53 -31.15
CA PHE A 471 22.53 17.04 -30.94
C PHE A 471 23.63 18.14 -30.92
N PRO A 472 23.54 19.25 -31.69
CA PRO A 472 24.49 20.37 -31.60
C PRO A 472 24.64 20.94 -30.19
N THR A 473 23.55 20.96 -29.41
CA THR A 473 23.58 21.44 -28.03
C THR A 473 24.47 20.55 -27.17
N PHE A 474 24.36 19.22 -27.33
CA PHE A 474 25.22 18.25 -26.65
C PHE A 474 26.69 18.45 -27.03
N SER A 475 27.00 18.61 -28.33
CA SER A 475 28.37 18.85 -28.81
C SER A 475 29.01 20.06 -28.12
N TYR A 476 28.32 21.20 -28.12
CA TYR A 476 28.81 22.43 -27.49
C TYR A 476 29.14 22.25 -26.01
N MET A 477 28.29 21.53 -25.28
CA MET A 477 28.52 21.29 -23.85
C MET A 477 29.69 20.34 -23.60
N GLN A 478 29.84 19.28 -24.42
CA GLN A 478 30.94 18.33 -24.31
C GLN A 478 32.29 18.96 -24.72
N ASP A 479 32.30 19.83 -25.73
CA ASP A 479 33.48 20.61 -26.10
C ASP A 479 33.89 21.55 -24.95
N GLY A 480 32.94 22.29 -24.36
CA GLY A 480 33.23 23.15 -23.22
C GLY A 480 33.76 22.39 -21.99
N PHE A 481 33.25 21.18 -21.74
CA PHE A 481 33.81 20.30 -20.70
C PHE A 481 35.25 19.90 -21.01
N GLN A 482 35.53 19.53 -22.25
CA GLN A 482 36.85 19.12 -22.71
C GLN A 482 37.85 20.27 -22.63
N ASP A 483 37.49 21.46 -23.12
CA ASP A 483 38.34 22.63 -23.14
C ASP A 483 38.74 23.05 -21.73
N ALA A 484 37.77 23.09 -20.80
CA ALA A 484 38.02 23.40 -19.40
C ALA A 484 38.97 22.37 -18.73
N HIS A 485 38.80 21.08 -18.99
CA HIS A 485 39.72 20.06 -18.48
C HIS A 485 41.12 20.20 -19.10
N ASP A 486 41.20 20.40 -20.41
CA ASP A 486 42.48 20.48 -21.12
C ASP A 486 43.28 21.73 -20.72
N GLU A 487 42.60 22.81 -20.30
CA GLU A 487 43.23 23.99 -19.71
C GLU A 487 43.87 23.67 -18.35
N ILE A 488 43.21 22.89 -17.49
CA ILE A 488 43.75 22.44 -16.20
C ILE A 488 44.98 21.56 -16.40
N VAL A 489 44.93 20.58 -17.31
CA VAL A 489 46.03 19.62 -17.54
C VAL A 489 47.24 20.28 -18.24
N LYS A 490 47.03 21.36 -19.01
CA LYS A 490 48.13 22.12 -19.62
C LYS A 490 48.92 22.96 -18.61
N ASP A 491 48.34 23.24 -17.45
CA ASP A 491 49.06 23.87 -16.37
C ASP A 491 50.04 22.87 -15.73
N GLY A 492 51.31 22.98 -16.10
CA GLY A 492 52.38 22.13 -15.59
C GLY A 492 52.63 22.23 -14.08
N ASN A 493 52.00 23.20 -13.39
CA ASN A 493 52.10 23.36 -11.94
C ASN A 493 50.90 22.78 -11.18
N PHE A 494 49.81 22.37 -11.83
CA PHE A 494 48.57 21.95 -11.17
C PHE A 494 48.80 20.88 -10.09
N SER A 495 49.58 19.84 -10.41
CA SER A 495 49.86 18.76 -9.44
C SER A 495 50.64 19.24 -8.23
N LYS A 496 51.68 20.04 -8.46
CA LYS A 496 52.50 20.57 -7.37
C LYS A 496 51.72 21.56 -6.51
N THR A 497 50.90 22.40 -7.13
CA THR A 497 49.99 23.33 -6.44
C THR A 497 48.99 22.60 -5.55
N MET A 498 48.42 21.48 -6.00
CA MET A 498 47.46 20.69 -5.21
C MET A 498 48.10 20.01 -4.01
N GLU A 499 49.28 19.40 -4.18
CA GLU A 499 50.04 18.81 -3.06
C GLU A 499 50.42 19.86 -2.01
N ASP A 500 51.02 20.98 -2.45
CA ASP A 500 51.45 22.06 -1.55
C ASP A 500 50.26 22.69 -0.83
N TYR A 501 49.12 22.80 -1.51
CA TYR A 501 47.88 23.33 -0.95
C TYR A 501 47.27 22.41 0.12
N VAL A 502 47.20 21.10 -0.13
CA VAL A 502 46.70 20.14 0.87
C VAL A 502 47.64 20.06 2.07
N ASP A 503 48.96 19.99 1.87
CA ASP A 503 49.93 19.97 2.97
C ASP A 503 49.83 21.23 3.84
N ALA A 504 49.66 22.39 3.22
CA ALA A 504 49.47 23.63 3.94
C ALA A 504 48.17 23.66 4.75
N MET A 505 47.07 23.09 4.25
CA MET A 505 45.79 22.98 4.98
C MET A 505 45.84 21.98 6.15
N VAL A 506 46.44 20.80 5.92
CA VAL A 506 46.55 19.72 6.94
C VAL A 506 47.26 20.24 8.19
N ASN A 507 48.32 21.04 7.99
CA ASN A 507 49.18 21.51 9.08
C ASN A 507 48.63 22.75 9.82
N THR A 508 47.44 23.26 9.49
CA THR A 508 46.87 24.42 10.18
C THR A 508 46.38 24.09 11.59
N SER A 509 46.50 25.06 12.51
CA SER A 509 46.00 24.91 13.89
C SER A 509 44.48 24.79 13.96
N ALA A 510 43.74 25.37 13.02
CA ALA A 510 42.29 25.22 12.95
C ALA A 510 41.85 23.85 12.46
N ASN A 511 42.52 23.26 11.45
CA ASN A 511 42.26 21.88 11.05
C ASN A 511 42.53 20.92 12.23
N GLN A 512 43.67 21.07 12.92
CA GLN A 512 43.97 20.26 14.10
C GLN A 512 42.89 20.40 15.20
N ALA A 513 42.33 21.60 15.39
CA ALA A 513 41.24 21.85 16.31
C ALA A 513 39.94 21.15 15.88
N LEU A 514 39.56 21.24 14.61
CA LEU A 514 38.38 20.58 14.06
C LEU A 514 38.49 19.06 14.17
N GLU A 515 39.61 18.48 13.75
CA GLU A 515 39.88 17.04 13.85
C GLU A 515 39.91 16.53 15.29
N SER A 516 40.46 17.34 16.21
CA SER A 516 40.41 17.02 17.64
C SER A 516 38.98 17.12 18.19
N THR A 517 38.21 18.12 17.77
CA THR A 517 36.80 18.28 18.18
C THR A 517 35.96 17.09 17.73
N LYS A 518 36.12 16.65 16.47
CA LYS A 518 35.45 15.47 15.89
C LYS A 518 35.67 14.19 16.70
N LYS A 519 36.83 14.03 17.36
CA LYS A 519 37.14 12.86 18.20
C LYS A 519 36.48 12.90 19.58
N HIS A 520 36.10 14.08 20.05
CA HIS A 520 35.68 14.32 21.44
C HIS A 520 34.25 14.86 21.57
N PHE A 521 33.63 15.26 20.47
CA PHE A 521 32.29 15.80 20.40
C PHE A 521 31.52 15.15 19.25
N ASP A 522 30.38 14.56 19.59
CA ASP A 522 29.46 13.95 18.64
C ASP A 522 28.29 14.92 18.40
N PRO A 523 28.21 15.57 17.22
CA PRO A 523 27.18 16.56 16.91
C PRO A 523 25.80 15.93 16.77
N ASP A 524 25.71 14.67 16.32
CA ASP A 524 24.44 13.97 16.19
C ASP A 524 23.88 13.64 17.58
N TYR A 525 24.74 13.15 18.48
CA TYR A 525 24.36 12.86 19.86
C TYR A 525 24.02 14.14 20.65
N PHE A 526 24.71 15.25 20.38
CA PHE A 526 24.34 16.56 20.91
C PHE A 526 23.00 17.04 20.38
N SER A 527 22.74 16.90 19.07
CA SER A 527 21.46 17.27 18.46
C SER A 527 20.29 16.47 19.07
N MET A 528 20.43 15.16 19.24
CA MET A 528 19.40 14.35 19.92
C MET A 528 19.15 14.87 21.34
N THR A 529 20.21 15.21 22.08
CA THR A 529 20.11 15.75 23.44
C THR A 529 19.45 17.15 23.47
N LEU A 530 19.74 18.00 22.50
CA LEU A 530 19.10 19.31 22.33
C LEU A 530 17.62 19.15 21.97
N GLN A 531 17.30 18.23 21.06
CA GLN A 531 15.93 17.90 20.68
C GLN A 531 15.11 17.38 21.86
N PHE A 532 15.71 16.60 22.77
CA PHE A 532 15.07 16.22 24.04
C PHE A 532 14.66 17.46 24.85
N VAL A 533 15.59 18.41 25.06
CA VAL A 533 15.30 19.65 25.80
C VAL A 533 14.22 20.47 25.10
N MET A 534 14.33 20.66 23.78
CA MET A 534 13.34 21.39 22.99
C MET A 534 11.96 20.72 23.05
N SER A 535 11.90 19.39 23.10
CA SER A 535 10.65 18.64 23.16
C SER A 535 9.99 18.66 24.54
N LEU A 536 10.75 18.96 25.60
CA LEU A 536 10.17 19.25 26.92
C LEU A 536 9.48 20.62 26.94
N PHE A 537 10.03 21.60 26.23
CA PHE A 537 9.62 23.01 26.31
C PHE A 537 8.10 23.23 26.12
N PRO A 538 7.41 22.62 25.13
CA PRO A 538 5.95 22.73 24.97
C PRO A 538 5.12 22.34 26.20
N PHE A 539 5.61 21.43 27.05
CA PHE A 539 4.87 20.97 28.22
C PHE A 539 4.94 21.92 29.42
N SER A 540 5.80 22.95 29.36
CA SER A 540 5.85 24.04 30.34
C SER A 540 4.81 25.14 30.07
N ASP A 541 4.11 25.09 28.94
CA ASP A 541 3.08 26.06 28.56
C ASP A 541 1.76 25.76 29.28
N GLU A 542 1.33 26.69 30.15
CA GLU A 542 0.09 26.59 30.92
C GLU A 542 -1.17 26.52 30.04
N GLN A 543 -1.17 27.14 28.86
CA GLN A 543 -2.29 27.06 27.93
C GLN A 543 -2.42 25.65 27.35
N LYS A 544 -1.30 25.03 26.94
CA LYS A 544 -1.29 23.63 26.46
C LYS A 544 -1.66 22.64 27.56
N LYS A 545 -1.26 22.90 28.82
CA LYS A 545 -1.69 22.12 29.99
C LYS A 545 -3.20 22.16 30.17
N LYS A 546 -3.81 23.35 30.04
CA LYS A 546 -5.27 23.54 30.13
C LYS A 546 -6.02 22.84 28.99
N GLU A 547 -5.52 22.93 27.76
CA GLU A 547 -6.08 22.23 26.59
C GLU A 547 -6.06 20.71 26.78
N SER A 548 -4.92 20.17 27.24
CA SER A 548 -4.77 18.75 27.61
C SER A 548 -5.85 18.30 28.59
N ARG A 549 -6.04 19.06 29.67
CA ARG A 549 -7.02 18.76 30.71
C ARG A 549 -8.45 18.76 30.17
N MET A 550 -8.83 19.81 29.45
CA MET A 550 -10.16 19.92 28.85
C MET A 550 -10.48 18.74 27.92
N PHE A 551 -9.50 18.32 27.12
CA PHE A 551 -9.65 17.17 26.21
C PHE A 551 -9.90 15.86 26.97
N PHE A 552 -9.03 15.49 27.92
CA PHE A 552 -9.13 14.20 28.62
C PHE A 552 -10.28 14.15 29.63
N GLU A 553 -10.67 15.28 30.24
CA GLU A 553 -11.89 15.36 31.06
C GLU A 553 -13.15 15.18 30.21
N GLY A 554 -13.21 15.78 29.02
CA GLY A 554 -14.27 15.57 28.05
C GLY A 554 -14.37 14.10 27.61
N PHE A 555 -13.22 13.45 27.40
CA PHE A 555 -13.16 12.04 27.06
C PHE A 555 -13.68 11.14 28.21
N GLU A 556 -13.31 11.44 29.45
CA GLU A 556 -13.79 10.70 30.63
C GLU A 556 -15.32 10.84 30.81
N LYS A 557 -15.86 12.05 30.58
CA LYS A 557 -17.30 12.28 30.60
C LYS A 557 -18.00 11.42 29.53
N LEU A 558 -17.49 11.40 28.30
CA LEU A 558 -18.05 10.58 27.22
C LEU A 558 -18.09 9.09 27.60
N LYS A 559 -16.98 8.56 28.13
CA LYS A 559 -16.86 7.15 28.55
C LYS A 559 -17.84 6.81 29.67
N THR A 560 -18.02 7.72 30.62
CA THR A 560 -18.98 7.59 31.71
C THR A 560 -20.41 7.52 31.18
N ASP A 561 -20.79 8.41 30.26
CA ASP A 561 -22.14 8.45 29.70
C ASP A 561 -22.42 7.25 28.78
N PHE A 562 -21.42 6.77 28.04
CA PHE A 562 -21.50 5.52 27.29
C PHE A 562 -21.80 4.33 28.21
N SER A 563 -21.07 4.23 29.32
CA SER A 563 -21.23 3.12 30.28
C SER A 563 -22.65 3.08 30.86
N LYS A 564 -23.22 4.24 31.21
CA LYS A 564 -24.62 4.35 31.67
C LYS A 564 -25.63 3.91 30.61
N LEU A 565 -25.38 4.24 29.33
CA LEU A 565 -26.23 3.84 28.23
C LEU A 565 -26.15 2.33 27.98
N GLU A 566 -24.94 1.77 27.98
CA GLU A 566 -24.69 0.34 27.79
C GLU A 566 -25.35 -0.50 28.90
N GLU A 567 -25.22 -0.08 30.16
CA GLU A 567 -25.89 -0.71 31.30
C GLU A 567 -27.41 -0.68 31.12
N PHE A 568 -27.98 0.47 30.72
CA PHE A 568 -29.41 0.58 30.47
C PHE A 568 -29.88 -0.39 29.38
N VAL A 569 -29.15 -0.51 28.26
CA VAL A 569 -29.54 -1.44 27.18
C VAL A 569 -29.56 -2.89 27.66
N LYS A 570 -28.61 -3.31 28.51
CA LYS A 570 -28.59 -4.66 29.10
C LYS A 570 -29.87 -4.96 29.90
N THR A 571 -30.54 -3.95 30.46
CA THR A 571 -31.78 -4.14 31.24
C THR A 571 -33.06 -4.31 30.40
N LEU A 572 -33.04 -3.93 29.11
CA LEU A 572 -34.21 -3.94 28.22
C LEU A 572 -34.68 -5.36 27.80
N GLY A 573 -33.83 -6.39 27.92
CA GLY A 573 -34.08 -7.74 27.42
C GLY A 573 -34.88 -8.69 28.33
N SER A 574 -35.49 -8.21 29.42
CA SER A 574 -35.98 -9.09 30.51
C SER A 574 -37.49 -9.08 30.80
N LYS A 575 -38.28 -8.11 30.34
CA LYS A 575 -39.72 -8.02 30.70
C LYS A 575 -40.58 -7.48 29.55
N ASN A 576 -41.60 -8.26 29.16
CA ASN A 576 -42.67 -7.99 28.19
C ASN A 576 -42.34 -8.18 26.70
N SER A 577 -42.67 -9.35 26.14
CA SER A 577 -42.36 -9.68 24.74
C SER A 577 -43.47 -10.35 23.92
N GLU A 578 -44.61 -10.77 24.49
CA GLU A 578 -45.57 -11.61 23.73
C GLU A 578 -46.19 -10.92 22.49
N LEU A 579 -46.44 -9.61 22.53
CA LEU A 579 -47.07 -8.89 21.41
C LEU A 579 -46.09 -8.54 20.28
N ILE A 580 -44.82 -8.24 20.61
CA ILE A 580 -43.77 -7.86 19.65
C ILE A 580 -43.11 -9.10 19.01
N LEU A 581 -43.07 -10.23 19.73
CA LEU A 581 -42.56 -11.51 19.20
C LEU A 581 -43.40 -12.05 18.04
N ASN A 582 -44.64 -11.57 17.86
CA ASN A 582 -45.52 -11.99 16.78
C ASN A 582 -45.30 -11.25 15.44
N PHE A 583 -44.54 -10.14 15.41
CA PHE A 583 -44.20 -9.45 14.15
C PHE A 583 -43.03 -10.18 13.47
N LYS A 584 -43.36 -11.14 12.61
CA LYS A 584 -42.36 -12.01 11.97
C LYS A 584 -41.52 -11.23 10.96
N ASN A 585 -40.24 -11.60 10.84
CA ASN A 585 -39.28 -10.97 9.92
C ASN A 585 -39.08 -9.44 10.11
N SER A 586 -39.44 -8.87 11.26
CA SER A 586 -39.36 -7.42 11.56
C SER A 586 -38.01 -6.79 11.23
N THR A 587 -36.89 -7.47 11.53
CA THR A 587 -35.53 -6.99 11.19
C THR A 587 -35.32 -6.82 9.69
N ARG A 588 -35.70 -7.83 8.88
CA ARG A 588 -35.52 -7.79 7.42
C ARG A 588 -36.44 -6.77 6.77
N LEU A 589 -37.68 -6.65 7.27
CA LEU A 589 -38.65 -5.67 6.79
C LEU A 589 -38.20 -4.24 7.12
N SER A 590 -37.75 -4.00 8.36
CA SER A 590 -37.17 -2.71 8.76
C SER A 590 -35.98 -2.30 7.89
N GLN A 591 -35.08 -3.23 7.58
CA GLN A 591 -33.93 -2.99 6.71
C GLN A 591 -34.37 -2.60 5.30
N THR A 592 -35.18 -3.44 4.68
CA THR A 592 -35.56 -3.30 3.27
C THR A 592 -36.41 -2.06 3.05
N TYR A 593 -37.40 -1.84 3.91
CA TYR A 593 -38.27 -0.67 3.86
C TYR A 593 -37.53 0.61 4.24
N GLY A 594 -36.74 0.58 5.32
CA GLY A 594 -35.99 1.74 5.80
C GLY A 594 -35.00 2.29 4.78
N ARG A 595 -34.27 1.43 4.04
CA ARG A 595 -33.36 1.89 2.98
C ARG A 595 -34.07 2.69 1.88
N GLY A 596 -35.20 2.21 1.37
CA GLY A 596 -35.96 2.97 0.35
C GLY A 596 -36.56 4.27 0.91
N VAL A 597 -37.01 4.28 2.16
CA VAL A 597 -37.48 5.51 2.82
C VAL A 597 -36.34 6.52 3.02
N HIS A 598 -35.13 6.06 3.32
CA HIS A 598 -33.94 6.91 3.40
C HIS A 598 -33.64 7.56 2.03
N VAL A 599 -33.65 6.80 0.94
CA VAL A 599 -33.45 7.36 -0.41
C VAL A 599 -34.54 8.39 -0.74
N PHE A 600 -35.79 8.13 -0.37
CA PHE A 600 -36.89 9.08 -0.55
C PHE A 600 -36.71 10.36 0.29
N ARG A 601 -36.12 10.25 1.50
CA ARG A 601 -35.72 11.42 2.30
C ARG A 601 -34.72 12.27 1.55
N ASP A 602 -33.68 11.66 1.00
CA ASP A 602 -32.60 12.36 0.29
C ASP A 602 -33.18 13.13 -0.90
N ILE A 603 -34.07 12.51 -1.67
CA ILE A 603 -34.84 13.15 -2.75
C ILE A 603 -35.65 14.34 -2.22
N SER A 604 -36.43 14.14 -1.16
CA SER A 604 -37.29 15.18 -0.57
C SER A 604 -36.49 16.37 -0.04
N GLU A 605 -35.40 16.10 0.68
CA GLU A 605 -34.55 17.14 1.28
C GLU A 605 -33.74 17.89 0.22
N THR A 606 -33.30 17.19 -0.82
CA THR A 606 -32.68 17.82 -2.01
C THR A 606 -33.66 18.77 -2.69
N TYR A 607 -34.92 18.35 -2.88
CA TYR A 607 -35.95 19.24 -3.44
C TYR A 607 -36.23 20.46 -2.55
N LYS A 608 -36.29 20.26 -1.22
CA LYS A 608 -36.47 21.36 -0.25
C LYS A 608 -35.32 22.37 -0.33
N ARG A 609 -34.08 21.88 -0.51
CA ARG A 609 -32.85 22.67 -0.61
C ARG A 609 -32.49 23.10 -2.04
N ARG A 610 -33.36 22.91 -3.04
CA ARG A 610 -33.07 23.16 -4.47
C ARG A 610 -32.57 24.57 -4.82
N LYS A 611 -32.96 25.59 -4.06
CA LYS A 611 -32.41 26.95 -4.25
C LYS A 611 -30.92 27.03 -3.84
N ALA A 612 -30.52 26.29 -2.82
CA ALA A 612 -29.13 26.20 -2.40
C ALA A 612 -28.29 25.34 -3.37
N LEU A 613 -28.90 24.39 -4.08
CA LEU A 613 -28.23 23.65 -5.18
C LEU A 613 -27.79 24.63 -6.28
N LEU A 614 -28.66 25.57 -6.68
CA LEU A 614 -28.30 26.62 -7.65
C LEU A 614 -27.14 27.50 -7.17
N GLY A 615 -27.00 27.72 -5.86
CA GLY A 615 -25.89 28.48 -5.29
C GLY A 615 -24.52 27.82 -5.49
N LEU A 616 -24.46 26.52 -5.78
CA LEU A 616 -23.20 25.82 -6.09
C LEU A 616 -22.60 26.26 -7.43
N LEU A 617 -23.41 26.84 -8.32
CA LEU A 617 -22.96 27.42 -9.60
C LEU A 617 -22.18 28.73 -9.41
N SER A 618 -22.13 29.26 -8.19
CA SER A 618 -21.40 30.48 -7.84
C SER A 618 -20.08 30.17 -7.12
N TYR A 619 -19.55 28.95 -7.26
CA TYR A 619 -18.20 28.65 -6.79
C TYR A 619 -17.20 29.48 -7.58
N ASP A 620 -16.29 30.13 -6.87
CA ASP A 620 -15.17 30.85 -7.48
C ASP A 620 -14.24 29.85 -8.18
N ASP A 621 -13.75 30.18 -9.38
CA ASP A 621 -12.88 29.30 -10.18
C ASP A 621 -11.64 28.84 -9.41
N SER A 622 -11.10 29.69 -8.54
CA SER A 622 -9.93 29.36 -7.72
C SER A 622 -10.25 28.32 -6.64
N VAL A 623 -11.46 28.36 -6.07
CA VAL A 623 -11.95 27.34 -5.13
C VAL A 623 -12.27 26.05 -5.87
N ALA A 624 -12.86 26.13 -7.06
CA ALA A 624 -13.14 24.97 -7.89
C ALA A 624 -11.84 24.23 -8.27
N ASN A 625 -10.80 24.95 -8.70
CA ASN A 625 -9.49 24.39 -9.01
C ASN A 625 -8.83 23.76 -7.78
N LEU A 626 -8.91 24.40 -6.61
CA LEU A 626 -8.41 23.80 -5.36
C LEU A 626 -9.05 22.44 -5.07
N ILE A 627 -10.37 22.33 -5.25
CA ILE A 627 -11.12 21.07 -5.08
C ILE A 627 -10.65 20.05 -6.12
N VAL A 628 -10.56 20.44 -7.39
CA VAL A 628 -10.10 19.58 -8.49
C VAL A 628 -8.70 19.02 -8.27
N ASP A 629 -7.76 19.86 -7.84
CA ASP A 629 -6.35 19.48 -7.75
C ASP A 629 -6.05 18.66 -6.49
N ASN A 630 -6.74 18.94 -5.38
CA ASN A 630 -6.34 18.45 -4.05
C ASN A 630 -7.37 17.55 -3.36
N ASN A 631 -8.60 17.42 -3.89
CA ASN A 631 -9.57 16.52 -3.29
C ASN A 631 -9.20 15.06 -3.59
N LYS A 632 -9.14 14.22 -2.55
CA LYS A 632 -8.77 12.81 -2.69
C LYS A 632 -9.85 11.98 -3.38
N ASN A 633 -11.11 12.41 -3.29
CA ASN A 633 -12.25 11.71 -3.86
C ASN A 633 -12.38 12.01 -5.36
N ILE A 634 -12.38 10.96 -6.21
CA ILE A 634 -12.46 11.08 -7.68
C ILE A 634 -13.80 11.73 -8.09
N PRO A 635 -14.98 11.23 -7.67
CA PRO A 635 -16.26 11.89 -7.92
C PRO A 635 -16.34 13.38 -7.56
N ALA A 636 -15.76 13.80 -6.43
CA ALA A 636 -15.74 15.21 -6.02
C ALA A 636 -14.96 16.09 -7.03
N ARG A 637 -13.84 15.56 -7.55
CA ARG A 637 -13.06 16.20 -8.61
C ARG A 637 -13.78 16.18 -9.95
N GLU A 638 -14.28 15.01 -10.36
CA GLU A 638 -14.92 14.82 -11.67
C GLU A 638 -16.18 15.65 -11.84
N PHE A 639 -16.94 15.87 -10.75
CA PHE A 639 -18.11 16.75 -10.75
C PHE A 639 -17.80 18.20 -11.13
N LEU A 640 -16.56 18.67 -10.91
CA LEU A 640 -16.09 19.99 -11.31
C LEU A 640 -15.30 20.00 -12.63
N ILE A 641 -14.72 18.85 -13.04
CA ILE A 641 -13.88 18.74 -14.26
C ILE A 641 -14.68 18.32 -15.50
N LYS A 642 -15.50 17.27 -15.40
CA LYS A 642 -16.07 16.54 -16.55
C LYS A 642 -17.49 17.00 -16.91
N SER A 643 -18.22 17.58 -15.97
CA SER A 643 -19.62 17.97 -16.12
C SER A 643 -19.77 19.47 -16.38
N ASP A 644 -20.68 19.82 -17.27
CA ASP A 644 -21.35 21.11 -17.21
C ASP A 644 -22.22 21.10 -15.93
N ILE A 645 -21.62 21.47 -14.80
CA ILE A 645 -22.24 21.43 -13.46
C ILE A 645 -23.61 22.13 -13.45
N LYS A 646 -23.74 23.18 -14.27
CA LYS A 646 -25.00 23.88 -14.49
C LYS A 646 -26.03 22.96 -15.10
N LYS A 647 -25.71 22.26 -16.18
CA LYS A 647 -26.60 21.31 -16.84
C LYS A 647 -27.06 20.18 -15.92
N ASP A 648 -26.16 19.63 -15.11
CA ASP A 648 -26.52 18.51 -14.22
C ASP A 648 -27.37 18.95 -13.03
N ILE A 649 -27.07 20.11 -12.44
CA ILE A 649 -27.92 20.71 -11.39
C ILE A 649 -29.29 21.11 -11.94
N GLU A 650 -29.35 21.74 -13.12
CA GLU A 650 -30.61 22.09 -13.78
C GLU A 650 -31.45 20.85 -14.13
N LYS A 651 -30.80 19.78 -14.62
CA LYS A 651 -31.45 18.49 -14.89
C LYS A 651 -32.05 17.91 -13.61
N LEU A 652 -31.27 17.85 -12.52
CA LEU A 652 -31.73 17.32 -11.24
C LEU A 652 -32.93 18.12 -10.71
N ILE A 653 -32.86 19.44 -10.72
CA ILE A 653 -33.97 20.30 -10.27
C ILE A 653 -35.23 20.01 -11.08
N LYS A 654 -35.11 19.87 -12.41
CA LYS A 654 -36.23 19.54 -13.29
C LYS A 654 -36.84 18.16 -13.00
N GLU A 655 -36.01 17.14 -12.74
CA GLU A 655 -36.47 15.81 -12.32
C GLU A 655 -37.25 15.88 -11.00
N LEU A 656 -36.72 16.60 -10.00
CA LEU A 656 -37.36 16.77 -8.70
C LEU A 656 -38.69 17.55 -8.80
N GLU A 657 -38.75 18.61 -9.60
CA GLU A 657 -40.00 19.35 -9.86
C GLU A 657 -41.05 18.50 -10.59
N THR A 658 -40.62 17.64 -11.50
CA THR A 658 -41.50 16.69 -12.20
C THR A 658 -42.03 15.64 -11.23
N LEU A 659 -41.18 15.11 -10.35
CA LEU A 659 -41.58 14.18 -9.31
C LEU A 659 -42.58 14.84 -8.35
N GLU A 660 -42.29 16.03 -7.83
CA GLU A 660 -43.19 16.78 -6.94
C GLU A 660 -44.59 16.93 -7.54
N LYS A 661 -44.68 17.28 -8.83
CA LYS A 661 -45.98 17.38 -9.53
C LYS A 661 -46.67 16.01 -9.65
N SER A 662 -45.91 14.96 -9.94
CA SER A 662 -46.42 13.60 -10.15
C SER A 662 -46.92 12.94 -8.87
N VAL A 663 -46.29 13.25 -7.72
CA VAL A 663 -46.67 12.67 -6.42
C VAL A 663 -47.68 13.52 -5.65
N LYS A 664 -47.92 14.77 -6.05
CA LYS A 664 -48.96 15.65 -5.46
C LYS A 664 -50.33 14.97 -5.30
N PRO A 665 -50.82 14.14 -6.24
CA PRO A 665 -52.08 13.41 -6.07
C PRO A 665 -52.04 12.32 -4.98
N PHE A 666 -50.87 11.92 -4.46
CA PHE A 666 -50.69 10.84 -3.49
C PHE A 666 -50.57 11.33 -2.03
N VAL A 667 -50.55 12.64 -1.80
CA VAL A 667 -50.38 13.23 -0.45
C VAL A 667 -51.55 12.87 0.48
N SER A 668 -51.22 12.41 1.70
CA SER A 668 -52.18 12.14 2.79
C SER A 668 -53.28 11.15 2.44
N LYS A 669 -52.93 10.13 1.65
CA LYS A 669 -53.82 9.07 1.19
C LYS A 669 -53.41 7.72 1.79
N ASP A 670 -54.12 6.67 1.38
CA ASP A 670 -53.99 5.31 1.91
C ASP A 670 -52.64 4.65 1.61
N PHE A 671 -52.49 3.46 2.18
CA PHE A 671 -51.31 2.61 2.09
C PHE A 671 -50.82 2.33 0.65
N GLU A 672 -51.70 2.30 -0.35
CA GLU A 672 -51.36 2.02 -1.75
C GLU A 672 -50.79 3.26 -2.47
N THR A 673 -51.23 4.45 -2.08
CA THR A 673 -50.71 5.69 -2.65
C THR A 673 -49.26 6.01 -2.25
N LEU A 674 -48.87 5.67 -1.01
CA LEU A 674 -47.48 5.78 -0.55
C LEU A 674 -46.56 4.85 -1.34
N ARG A 675 -47.04 3.64 -1.64
CA ARG A 675 -46.34 2.67 -2.52
C ARG A 675 -46.13 3.24 -3.93
N GLN A 676 -47.16 3.88 -4.50
CA GLN A 676 -47.06 4.53 -5.81
C GLN A 676 -46.06 5.69 -5.83
N ALA A 677 -45.97 6.46 -4.74
CA ALA A 677 -44.99 7.53 -4.63
C ALA A 677 -43.55 7.01 -4.68
N LEU A 678 -43.24 5.90 -3.98
CA LEU A 678 -41.93 5.24 -4.05
C LEU A 678 -41.61 4.71 -5.45
N ASN A 679 -42.59 4.09 -6.14
CA ASN A 679 -42.41 3.64 -7.51
C ASN A 679 -42.16 4.81 -8.47
N THR A 680 -42.80 5.96 -8.23
CA THR A 680 -42.62 7.16 -9.07
C THR A 680 -41.24 7.79 -8.84
N ALA A 681 -40.72 7.74 -7.61
CA ALA A 681 -39.41 8.28 -7.25
C ALA A 681 -38.23 7.59 -7.95
N VAL A 682 -38.41 6.35 -8.43
CA VAL A 682 -37.40 5.59 -9.21
C VAL A 682 -36.96 6.34 -10.48
N ASN A 683 -37.79 7.26 -10.99
CA ASN A 683 -37.49 8.02 -12.19
C ASN A 683 -36.56 9.23 -11.96
N VAL A 684 -36.16 9.52 -10.72
CA VAL A 684 -35.19 10.58 -10.42
C VAL A 684 -33.80 9.97 -10.40
N THR A 685 -32.91 10.47 -11.25
CA THR A 685 -31.57 9.89 -11.43
C THR A 685 -30.56 10.46 -10.44
N GLY A 686 -30.70 11.73 -10.04
CA GLY A 686 -29.72 12.37 -9.16
C GLY A 686 -28.45 12.80 -9.89
N LEU A 687 -27.39 13.05 -9.12
CA LEU A 687 -26.03 13.27 -9.61
C LEU A 687 -25.30 11.92 -9.65
N GLN A 688 -25.21 11.30 -10.83
CA GLN A 688 -24.66 9.94 -10.98
C GLN A 688 -23.19 9.87 -10.56
N GLY A 689 -22.85 8.86 -9.76
CA GLY A 689 -21.51 8.69 -9.19
C GLY A 689 -21.18 9.66 -8.06
N PHE A 690 -22.08 10.59 -7.71
CA PHE A 690 -21.87 11.64 -6.72
C PHE A 690 -22.69 11.35 -5.45
N GLU A 691 -22.40 10.22 -4.79
CA GLU A 691 -23.13 9.80 -3.58
C GLU A 691 -22.84 10.77 -2.42
N TYR A 692 -21.57 10.95 -2.00
CA TYR A 692 -21.19 11.79 -0.86
C TYR A 692 -20.26 12.98 -1.17
N GLY A 693 -20.11 13.36 -2.44
CA GLY A 693 -19.06 14.30 -2.86
C GLY A 693 -19.09 15.69 -2.19
N PHE A 694 -20.25 16.18 -1.72
CA PHE A 694 -20.30 17.44 -0.97
C PHE A 694 -19.75 17.33 0.45
N ARG A 695 -19.71 16.13 1.04
CA ARG A 695 -19.06 15.91 2.34
C ARG A 695 -17.55 16.08 2.19
N ASP A 696 -16.98 15.48 1.15
CA ASP A 696 -15.54 15.61 0.83
C ASP A 696 -15.13 17.05 0.56
N ILE A 697 -15.96 17.80 -0.18
CA ILE A 697 -15.73 19.22 -0.44
C ILE A 697 -15.78 20.00 0.88
N MET A 698 -16.76 19.73 1.73
CA MET A 698 -16.88 20.39 3.04
C MET A 698 -15.67 20.13 3.93
N ASP A 699 -15.22 18.88 4.02
CA ASP A 699 -14.08 18.48 4.86
C ASP A 699 -12.77 19.08 4.33
N GLN A 700 -12.59 19.13 3.01
CA GLN A 700 -11.45 19.81 2.39
C GLN A 700 -11.43 21.31 2.69
N MET A 701 -12.58 22.00 2.56
CA MET A 701 -12.68 23.44 2.83
C MET A 701 -12.49 23.75 4.33
N ALA A 702 -12.93 22.87 5.22
CA ALA A 702 -12.75 23.03 6.67
C ALA A 702 -11.27 22.93 7.10
N LEU A 703 -10.42 22.29 6.30
CA LEU A 703 -8.98 22.14 6.54
C LEU A 703 -8.13 23.16 5.76
N TYR A 704 -8.77 24.06 4.99
CA TYR A 704 -8.07 25.08 4.23
C TYR A 704 -7.32 26.04 5.18
N GLY A 705 -6.03 26.25 4.93
CA GLY A 705 -5.12 27.03 5.78
C GLY A 705 -4.38 26.23 6.87
N GLN A 706 -4.74 24.96 7.10
CA GLN A 706 -4.01 24.06 8.02
C GLN A 706 -3.12 23.04 7.27
N THR A 707 -3.28 22.94 5.95
CA THR A 707 -2.52 22.04 5.07
C THR A 707 -1.65 22.85 4.11
N ILE A 708 -0.50 22.31 3.73
CA ILE A 708 0.43 22.96 2.80
C ILE A 708 -0.22 23.01 1.42
N TYR A 709 -0.77 24.17 1.05
CA TYR A 709 -1.23 24.48 -0.30
C TYR A 709 -0.18 25.35 -0.98
N ASN A 710 0.38 24.86 -2.09
CA ASN A 710 1.47 25.51 -2.82
C ASN A 710 0.99 26.56 -3.85
N GLY A 711 -0.29 26.98 -3.79
CA GLY A 711 -0.87 27.99 -4.67
C GLY A 711 -1.13 29.33 -3.96
N PRO A 712 -1.54 30.38 -4.70
CA PRO A 712 -1.86 31.68 -4.10
C PRO A 712 -3.04 31.60 -3.12
N PRO A 713 -3.00 32.33 -1.99
CA PRO A 713 -4.08 32.30 -0.99
C PRO A 713 -5.42 32.71 -1.61
N LEU A 714 -6.48 31.96 -1.29
CA LEU A 714 -7.84 32.17 -1.78
C LEU A 714 -8.55 33.27 -0.96
N PRO A 715 -9.51 34.00 -1.55
CA PRO A 715 -10.34 34.93 -0.80
C PRO A 715 -11.13 34.22 0.31
N GLU A 716 -11.05 34.75 1.53
CA GLU A 716 -11.69 34.15 2.72
C GLU A 716 -13.21 33.98 2.55
N GLU A 717 -13.87 34.94 1.89
CA GLU A 717 -15.30 34.88 1.60
C GLU A 717 -15.66 33.72 0.66
N SER A 718 -14.80 33.42 -0.33
CA SER A 718 -15.03 32.33 -1.29
C SER A 718 -14.90 30.96 -0.62
N VAL A 719 -13.90 30.78 0.25
CA VAL A 719 -13.72 29.55 1.04
C VAL A 719 -14.90 29.35 1.99
N LYS A 720 -15.32 30.42 2.68
CA LYS A 720 -16.48 30.39 3.58
C LYS A 720 -17.76 30.05 2.83
N PHE A 721 -17.98 30.64 1.65
CA PHE A 721 -19.13 30.35 0.80
C PHE A 721 -19.20 28.88 0.41
N ALA A 722 -18.07 28.30 -0.06
CA ALA A 722 -17.99 26.90 -0.46
C ALA A 722 -18.23 25.95 0.73
N LEU A 723 -17.64 26.26 1.90
CA LEU A 723 -17.86 25.50 3.13
C LEU A 723 -19.33 25.53 3.57
N GLU A 724 -19.98 26.71 3.54
CA GLU A 724 -21.38 26.85 3.93
C GLU A 724 -22.35 26.12 2.98
N HIS A 725 -22.07 26.15 1.67
CA HIS A 725 -22.93 25.49 0.69
C HIS A 725 -22.74 23.98 0.62
N SER A 726 -21.50 23.48 0.67
CA SER A 726 -21.22 22.05 0.73
C SER A 726 -21.79 21.41 2.00
N ARG A 727 -21.72 22.09 3.16
CA ARG A 727 -22.34 21.64 4.42
C ARG A 727 -23.85 21.39 4.30
N LYS A 728 -24.57 22.14 3.46
CA LYS A 728 -26.02 21.94 3.24
C LYS A 728 -26.36 20.64 2.50
N PHE A 729 -25.39 19.97 1.90
CA PHE A 729 -25.59 18.73 1.14
C PHE A 729 -24.73 17.56 1.62
N ALA A 730 -23.82 17.82 2.57
CA ALA A 730 -22.89 16.84 3.13
C ALA A 730 -23.56 15.62 3.78
N ASP A 731 -24.85 15.69 4.12
CA ASP A 731 -25.63 14.59 4.72
C ASP A 731 -26.56 13.87 3.73
N LEU A 732 -26.52 14.21 2.44
CA LEU A 732 -27.40 13.67 1.40
C LEU A 732 -26.62 12.79 0.41
N GLY A 733 -27.15 11.60 0.12
CA GLY A 733 -26.74 10.74 -0.98
C GLY A 733 -27.38 11.21 -2.29
N LEU A 734 -26.63 11.87 -3.18
CA LEU A 734 -27.23 12.51 -4.37
C LEU A 734 -27.27 11.63 -5.62
N ASP A 735 -26.65 10.46 -5.63
CA ASP A 735 -26.83 9.45 -6.69
C ASP A 735 -28.06 8.58 -6.38
N PHE A 736 -29.23 9.02 -6.81
CA PHE A 736 -30.48 8.26 -6.59
C PHE A 736 -30.58 7.03 -7.50
N SER A 737 -29.89 7.04 -8.65
CA SER A 737 -29.96 5.98 -9.65
C SER A 737 -29.34 4.66 -9.17
N SER A 738 -28.28 4.74 -8.37
CA SER A 738 -27.65 3.58 -7.71
C SER A 738 -28.55 2.91 -6.67
N HIS A 739 -29.59 3.61 -6.20
CA HIS A 739 -30.53 3.16 -5.16
C HIS A 739 -31.96 2.89 -5.65
N THR A 740 -32.18 2.83 -6.97
CA THR A 740 -33.49 2.47 -7.55
C THR A 740 -34.02 1.13 -7.04
N GLY A 741 -33.14 0.16 -6.81
CA GLY A 741 -33.47 -1.13 -6.21
C GLY A 741 -33.99 -1.03 -4.78
N ASP A 742 -33.48 -0.09 -3.96
CA ASP A 742 -33.94 0.11 -2.58
C ASP A 742 -35.35 0.73 -2.54
N LEU A 743 -35.66 1.68 -3.43
CA LEU A 743 -37.00 2.26 -3.58
C LEU A 743 -38.03 1.19 -3.98
N LEU A 744 -37.70 0.34 -4.96
CA LEU A 744 -38.57 -0.76 -5.40
C LEU A 744 -38.73 -1.82 -4.31
N ALA A 745 -37.67 -2.16 -3.58
CA ALA A 745 -37.73 -3.14 -2.51
C ALA A 745 -38.57 -2.63 -1.32
N ALA A 746 -38.50 -1.32 -1.00
CA ALA A 746 -39.38 -0.71 0.00
C ALA A 746 -40.85 -0.74 -0.45
N SER A 747 -41.12 -0.43 -1.72
CA SER A 747 -42.45 -0.55 -2.32
C SER A 747 -43.02 -1.98 -2.22
N LEU A 748 -42.21 -3.01 -2.46
CA LEU A 748 -42.62 -4.41 -2.32
C LEU A 748 -42.79 -4.84 -0.84
N SER A 749 -42.19 -4.13 0.11
CA SER A 749 -42.28 -4.46 1.53
C SER A 749 -43.62 -4.06 2.16
N PHE A 750 -44.41 -3.20 1.50
CA PHE A 750 -45.73 -2.76 1.97
C PHE A 750 -46.65 -3.94 2.28
N ASP A 751 -46.77 -4.90 1.36
CA ASP A 751 -47.71 -6.03 1.51
C ASP A 751 -47.39 -6.86 2.77
N ASN A 752 -46.10 -7.16 2.99
CA ASN A 752 -45.65 -7.89 4.18
C ASN A 752 -45.86 -7.09 5.47
N ILE A 753 -45.52 -5.78 5.47
CA ILE A 753 -45.71 -4.91 6.64
C ILE A 753 -47.20 -4.83 7.01
N ARG A 754 -48.08 -4.72 6.01
CA ARG A 754 -49.53 -4.69 6.19
C ARG A 754 -50.06 -5.99 6.81
N GLU A 755 -49.61 -7.14 6.31
CA GLU A 755 -50.02 -8.44 6.85
C GLU A 755 -49.63 -8.61 8.32
N GLU A 756 -48.41 -8.20 8.69
CA GLU A 756 -47.93 -8.25 10.09
C GLU A 756 -48.73 -7.33 11.02
N PHE A 757 -49.03 -6.09 10.59
CA PHE A 757 -49.90 -5.20 11.37
C PHE A 757 -51.35 -5.70 11.43
N ASN A 758 -51.88 -6.28 10.33
CA ASN A 758 -53.22 -6.88 10.32
C ASN A 758 -53.33 -8.04 11.31
N MET A 759 -52.30 -8.90 11.37
CA MET A 759 -52.23 -9.97 12.38
C MET A 759 -52.15 -9.38 13.80
N MET A 760 -51.31 -8.36 14.01
CA MET A 760 -51.13 -7.70 15.32
C MET A 760 -52.44 -7.06 15.84
N PHE A 761 -53.24 -6.46 14.97
CA PHE A 761 -54.52 -5.81 15.33
C PHE A 761 -55.75 -6.71 15.16
N GLY A 762 -55.58 -7.99 14.79
CA GLY A 762 -56.67 -8.96 14.64
C GLY A 762 -57.65 -8.61 13.51
N LEU A 763 -57.13 -8.16 12.37
CA LEU A 763 -57.91 -7.69 11.21
C LEU A 763 -58.16 -8.79 10.13
N ASN A 764 -57.57 -9.98 10.28
CA ASN A 764 -57.78 -11.11 9.36
C ASN A 764 -58.97 -12.00 9.79
N PRO A 765 -59.81 -12.52 8.87
CA PRO A 765 -60.89 -13.43 9.21
C PRO A 765 -60.35 -14.81 9.68
N PRO A 766 -61.06 -15.50 10.60
CA PRO A 766 -60.59 -16.76 11.17
C PRO A 766 -60.63 -17.87 10.12
N VAL A 767 -59.48 -18.47 9.84
CA VAL A 767 -59.40 -19.69 9.03
C VAL A 767 -59.78 -20.86 9.94
N HIS A 768 -60.95 -21.46 9.68
CA HIS A 768 -61.38 -22.68 10.36
C HIS A 768 -60.50 -23.86 9.97
N GLU A 769 -59.62 -24.28 10.88
CA GLU A 769 -58.98 -25.59 10.82
C GLU A 769 -60.02 -26.68 11.10
N LYS A 770 -60.38 -27.45 10.07
CA LYS A 770 -61.03 -28.76 10.25
C LYS A 770 -59.96 -29.82 10.42
N THR A 771 -59.94 -30.42 11.60
CA THR A 771 -59.26 -31.67 11.90
C THR A 771 -59.87 -32.81 11.08
N ILE A 772 -59.05 -33.48 10.28
CA ILE A 772 -59.36 -34.81 9.76
C ILE A 772 -58.23 -35.75 10.17
N LYS A 773 -58.62 -36.78 10.93
CA LYS A 773 -57.80 -37.93 11.26
C LYS A 773 -57.39 -38.66 9.98
N ASP A 774 -56.08 -38.87 9.87
CA ASP A 774 -55.37 -39.91 9.11
C ASP A 774 -55.91 -40.29 7.71
N PRO A 775 -55.11 -40.03 6.66
CA PRO A 775 -53.89 -40.81 6.47
C PRO A 775 -52.68 -39.87 6.42
N TRP A 776 -52.26 -39.35 7.58
CA TRP A 776 -51.12 -38.45 7.68
C TRP A 776 -49.88 -39.14 7.14
N LEU A 777 -49.78 -40.48 7.20
CA LEU A 777 -48.64 -41.16 6.61
C LEU A 777 -48.57 -40.98 5.09
N VAL A 778 -49.69 -41.11 4.36
CA VAL A 778 -49.71 -40.97 2.89
C VAL A 778 -49.62 -39.51 2.49
N VAL A 779 -50.30 -38.60 3.20
CA VAL A 779 -50.21 -37.15 2.93
C VAL A 779 -48.85 -36.61 3.34
N VAL A 780 -48.20 -37.08 4.40
CA VAL A 780 -46.83 -36.72 4.76
C VAL A 780 -45.85 -37.35 3.78
N ILE A 781 -46.03 -38.59 3.32
CA ILE A 781 -45.16 -39.18 2.28
C ILE A 781 -45.32 -38.42 0.95
N ILE A 782 -46.53 -38.03 0.56
CA ILE A 782 -46.78 -37.21 -0.64
C ILE A 782 -46.30 -35.77 -0.43
N SER A 783 -46.49 -35.17 0.75
CA SER A 783 -46.09 -33.78 1.03
C SER A 783 -44.59 -33.67 1.24
N VAL A 784 -43.95 -34.65 1.86
CA VAL A 784 -42.49 -34.81 1.91
C VAL A 784 -41.98 -35.13 0.52
N GLY A 785 -42.68 -35.95 -0.26
CA GLY A 785 -42.37 -36.21 -1.66
C GLY A 785 -42.43 -34.95 -2.53
N VAL A 786 -43.50 -34.16 -2.42
CA VAL A 786 -43.70 -32.88 -3.14
C VAL A 786 -42.74 -31.82 -2.61
N PHE A 787 -42.48 -31.76 -1.31
CA PHE A 787 -41.48 -30.86 -0.74
C PHE A 787 -40.07 -31.25 -1.20
N LEU A 788 -39.73 -32.54 -1.22
CA LEU A 788 -38.48 -33.03 -1.77
C LEU A 788 -38.41 -32.75 -3.27
N ILE A 789 -39.49 -32.91 -4.04
CA ILE A 789 -39.54 -32.56 -5.46
C ILE A 789 -39.40 -31.06 -5.67
N LEU A 790 -39.99 -30.21 -4.81
CA LEU A 790 -39.83 -28.77 -4.85
C LEU A 790 -38.42 -28.35 -4.47
N VAL A 791 -37.83 -28.96 -3.43
CA VAL A 791 -36.43 -28.72 -3.03
C VAL A 791 -35.48 -29.21 -4.12
N ILE A 792 -35.70 -30.39 -4.69
CA ILE A 792 -34.96 -30.92 -5.83
C ILE A 792 -35.18 -30.01 -7.05
N GLY A 793 -36.37 -29.48 -7.25
CA GLY A 793 -36.71 -28.52 -8.30
C GLY A 793 -35.94 -27.20 -8.14
N VAL A 794 -35.91 -26.64 -6.93
CA VAL A 794 -35.14 -25.43 -6.59
C VAL A 794 -33.64 -25.70 -6.72
N LEU A 795 -33.15 -26.86 -6.29
CA LEU A 795 -31.75 -27.26 -6.46
C LEU A 795 -31.42 -27.46 -7.96
N MET A 796 -32.30 -28.07 -8.75
CA MET A 796 -32.11 -28.19 -10.20
C MET A 796 -32.10 -26.82 -10.87
N ILE A 797 -33.05 -25.93 -10.55
CA ILE A 797 -33.10 -24.54 -11.07
C ILE A 797 -31.84 -23.78 -10.64
N TYR A 798 -31.39 -23.93 -9.38
CA TYR A 798 -30.15 -23.35 -8.92
C TYR A 798 -28.95 -23.90 -9.71
N GLY A 799 -28.91 -25.21 -9.94
CA GLY A 799 -27.93 -25.88 -10.80
C GLY A 799 -27.97 -25.46 -12.28
N LEU A 800 -29.04 -24.82 -12.76
CA LEU A 800 -29.09 -24.22 -14.10
C LEU A 800 -28.45 -22.82 -14.13
N THR A 801 -28.24 -22.17 -12.97
CA THR A 801 -27.47 -20.93 -12.88
C THR A 801 -25.97 -21.22 -12.93
N GLU A 802 -25.18 -20.26 -13.42
CA GLU A 802 -23.72 -20.40 -13.48
C GLU A 802 -23.10 -20.58 -12.08
N LYS A 803 -23.56 -19.80 -11.11
CA LYS A 803 -23.12 -19.88 -9.71
C LYS A 803 -23.46 -21.24 -9.09
N GLY A 804 -24.66 -21.77 -9.35
CA GLY A 804 -25.06 -23.08 -8.85
C GLY A 804 -24.32 -24.24 -9.52
N ARG A 805 -24.07 -24.20 -10.84
CA ARG A 805 -23.17 -25.16 -11.52
C ARG A 805 -21.79 -25.19 -10.88
N ASN A 806 -21.20 -24.01 -10.65
CA ASN A 806 -19.87 -23.90 -10.04
C ASN A 806 -19.87 -24.43 -8.60
N GLN A 807 -20.91 -24.13 -7.81
CA GLN A 807 -21.03 -24.63 -6.45
C GLN A 807 -21.25 -26.16 -6.39
N TYR A 808 -22.08 -26.72 -7.27
CA TYR A 808 -22.27 -28.18 -7.38
C TYR A 808 -21.02 -28.88 -7.86
N LYS A 809 -20.28 -28.29 -8.79
CA LYS A 809 -18.97 -28.80 -9.21
C LYS A 809 -17.96 -28.78 -8.06
N ASN A 810 -17.89 -27.72 -7.27
CA ASN A 810 -17.02 -27.64 -6.10
C ASN A 810 -17.42 -28.67 -5.02
N LEU A 811 -18.72 -28.84 -4.79
CA LEU A 811 -19.26 -29.84 -3.85
C LEU A 811 -18.92 -31.26 -4.32
N TYR A 812 -19.15 -31.55 -5.60
CA TYR A 812 -18.78 -32.82 -6.22
C TYR A 812 -17.29 -33.08 -6.08
N LEU A 813 -16.43 -32.09 -6.38
CA LEU A 813 -14.97 -32.25 -6.25
C LEU A 813 -14.53 -32.46 -4.80
N PHE A 814 -15.18 -31.81 -3.84
CA PHE A 814 -14.87 -31.98 -2.43
C PHE A 814 -15.23 -33.39 -1.91
N TYR A 815 -16.35 -33.96 -2.38
CA TYR A 815 -16.81 -35.28 -1.92
C TYR A 815 -16.29 -36.46 -2.75
N PHE A 816 -16.21 -36.28 -4.07
CA PHE A 816 -15.99 -37.33 -5.08
C PHE A 816 -14.88 -36.98 -6.10
N GLY A 817 -14.25 -35.81 -5.99
CA GLY A 817 -13.18 -35.41 -6.91
C GLY A 817 -12.02 -36.39 -6.86
N LYS A 818 -11.57 -36.82 -8.04
CA LYS A 818 -10.37 -37.66 -8.16
C LYS A 818 -9.12 -36.78 -8.04
N PRO A 819 -7.95 -37.33 -7.63
CA PRO A 819 -6.72 -36.56 -7.51
C PRO A 819 -6.41 -35.72 -8.75
N GLU A 820 -6.67 -36.24 -9.95
CA GLU A 820 -6.41 -35.55 -11.22
C GLU A 820 -7.22 -34.26 -11.35
N ASP A 821 -8.43 -34.21 -10.79
CA ASP A 821 -9.25 -33.00 -10.82
C ASP A 821 -8.79 -31.93 -9.83
N PHE A 822 -8.11 -32.33 -8.75
CA PHE A 822 -7.44 -31.39 -7.85
C PHE A 822 -6.18 -30.82 -8.49
N GLU A 823 -5.38 -31.66 -9.16
CA GLU A 823 -4.20 -31.20 -9.90
C GLU A 823 -4.56 -30.15 -10.94
N LYS A 824 -5.71 -30.31 -11.60
CA LYS A 824 -6.21 -29.33 -12.57
C LYS A 824 -6.43 -27.92 -11.98
N ARG A 825 -6.67 -27.80 -10.68
CA ARG A 825 -6.85 -26.52 -10.00
C ARG A 825 -5.57 -26.04 -9.31
N TRP A 826 -4.86 -26.95 -8.63
CA TRP A 826 -3.62 -26.62 -7.95
C TRP A 826 -2.52 -26.16 -8.90
N ARG A 827 -2.57 -26.46 -10.20
CA ARG A 827 -1.62 -25.90 -11.17
C ARG A 827 -1.54 -24.36 -11.13
N TYR A 828 -2.63 -23.69 -10.72
CA TYR A 828 -2.68 -22.23 -10.63
C TYR A 828 -2.32 -21.70 -9.24
N SER A 829 -2.06 -22.56 -8.25
CA SER A 829 -1.73 -22.15 -6.89
C SER A 829 -0.52 -21.23 -6.83
N LEU A 830 0.45 -21.39 -7.75
CA LEU A 830 1.59 -20.46 -7.84
C LEU A 830 1.16 -19.00 -7.95
N PHE A 831 0.10 -18.73 -8.71
CA PHE A 831 -0.41 -17.40 -9.02
C PHE A 831 -1.50 -16.94 -8.04
N MET A 832 -2.23 -17.88 -7.44
CA MET A 832 -3.34 -17.57 -6.51
C MET A 832 -2.90 -17.44 -5.05
N ASP A 833 -1.92 -18.26 -4.65
CA ASP A 833 -1.49 -18.38 -3.25
C ASP A 833 -0.30 -17.44 -2.96
N ARG A 834 0.16 -16.64 -3.93
CA ARG A 834 1.25 -15.67 -3.76
C ARG A 834 0.78 -14.21 -3.83
N LYS A 835 1.38 -13.36 -3.01
CA LYS A 835 1.25 -11.89 -3.05
C LYS A 835 2.66 -11.29 -2.99
N ASP A 836 2.97 -10.37 -3.91
CA ASP A 836 4.30 -9.74 -4.01
C ASP A 836 5.46 -10.75 -4.08
N GLY A 837 5.23 -11.90 -4.73
CA GLY A 837 6.21 -12.99 -4.87
C GLY A 837 6.27 -13.98 -3.69
N ARG A 838 5.64 -13.68 -2.55
CA ARG A 838 5.66 -14.52 -1.33
C ARG A 838 4.38 -15.32 -1.15
N ASN A 839 4.46 -16.51 -0.54
CA ASN A 839 3.28 -17.37 -0.34
C ASN A 839 2.44 -16.89 0.86
N ALA A 840 1.17 -16.57 0.62
CA ALA A 840 0.26 -15.97 1.59
C ALA A 840 -0.01 -16.86 2.82
N LEU A 841 0.01 -18.19 2.67
CA LEU A 841 -0.18 -19.12 3.79
C LEU A 841 1.06 -19.16 4.70
N LEU A 842 2.25 -19.13 4.10
CA LEU A 842 3.51 -19.05 4.84
C LEU A 842 3.64 -17.71 5.58
N ASP A 843 3.34 -16.60 4.91
CA ASP A 843 3.36 -15.26 5.53
C ASP A 843 2.37 -15.18 6.70
N ALA A 844 1.12 -15.62 6.51
CA ALA A 844 0.13 -15.67 7.59
C ALA A 844 0.58 -16.54 8.79
N THR A 845 1.36 -17.59 8.52
CA THR A 845 1.93 -18.45 9.57
C THR A 845 3.08 -17.76 10.30
N ARG A 846 3.97 -17.06 9.58
CA ARG A 846 5.08 -16.27 10.15
C ARG A 846 4.58 -15.10 10.99
N GLU A 847 3.51 -14.44 10.56
CA GLU A 847 2.84 -13.34 11.27
C GLU A 847 2.01 -13.80 12.48
N ILE A 848 1.96 -15.11 12.77
CA ILE A 848 1.21 -15.68 13.90
C ILE A 848 -0.29 -15.37 13.81
N ASN A 849 -0.84 -15.32 12.59
CA ASN A 849 -2.22 -14.90 12.37
C ASN A 849 -3.11 -16.09 12.04
N ALA A 850 -3.64 -16.76 13.08
CA ALA A 850 -4.52 -17.93 12.93
C ALA A 850 -5.79 -17.62 12.10
N LEU A 851 -6.28 -16.38 12.13
CA LEU A 851 -7.43 -15.96 11.32
C LEU A 851 -7.08 -15.92 9.83
N ASN A 852 -5.92 -15.34 9.47
CA ASN A 852 -5.42 -15.31 8.10
C ASN A 852 -5.08 -16.73 7.61
N VAL A 853 -4.42 -17.56 8.43
CA VAL A 853 -4.18 -18.97 8.09
C VAL A 853 -5.50 -19.70 7.81
N LYS A 854 -6.52 -19.49 8.64
CA LYS A 854 -7.86 -20.05 8.44
C LYS A 854 -8.53 -19.51 7.18
N LYS A 855 -8.32 -18.25 6.83
CA LYS A 855 -8.86 -17.61 5.62
C LYS A 855 -8.23 -18.21 4.36
N GLU A 856 -6.90 -18.29 4.29
CA GLU A 856 -6.20 -18.84 3.13
C GLU A 856 -6.47 -20.36 2.99
N ALA A 857 -6.49 -21.11 4.09
CA ALA A 857 -6.90 -22.51 4.06
C ALA A 857 -8.34 -22.71 3.56
N LYS A 858 -9.26 -21.78 3.88
CA LYS A 858 -10.65 -21.81 3.38
C LYS A 858 -10.77 -21.52 1.88
N ARG A 859 -9.88 -20.69 1.33
CA ARG A 859 -9.77 -20.42 -0.12
C ARG A 859 -9.16 -21.59 -0.91
N GLY A 860 -8.65 -22.59 -0.20
CA GLY A 860 -8.08 -23.79 -0.78
C GLY A 860 -6.61 -23.64 -1.18
N ALA A 861 -5.89 -22.71 -0.55
CA ALA A 861 -4.43 -22.60 -0.67
C ALA A 861 -3.75 -23.94 -0.35
N TYR A 862 -2.65 -24.25 -1.02
CA TYR A 862 -1.97 -25.53 -0.81
C TYR A 862 -1.34 -25.60 0.59
N ILE A 863 -1.90 -26.45 1.45
CA ILE A 863 -1.63 -26.46 2.90
C ILE A 863 -0.22 -26.98 3.29
N ASN A 864 0.44 -27.72 2.39
CA ASN A 864 1.72 -28.40 2.63
C ASN A 864 2.89 -27.72 1.88
N VAL A 865 2.77 -26.42 1.59
CA VAL A 865 3.83 -25.64 0.95
C VAL A 865 5.11 -25.65 1.81
N PHE A 866 6.27 -25.74 1.19
CA PHE A 866 7.58 -25.62 1.85
C PHE A 866 8.11 -24.18 1.74
N THR A 867 8.81 -23.73 2.77
CA THR A 867 9.64 -22.53 2.71
C THR A 867 10.90 -22.79 1.88
N GLU A 868 11.61 -21.71 1.53
CA GLU A 868 12.98 -21.78 1.00
C GLU A 868 13.95 -22.54 1.93
N PHE A 869 13.65 -22.57 3.25
CA PHE A 869 14.39 -23.32 4.26
C PHE A 869 13.81 -24.72 4.54
N GLY A 870 13.03 -25.28 3.61
CA GLY A 870 12.53 -26.64 3.70
C GLY A 870 11.58 -26.96 4.85
N ASN A 871 10.85 -25.97 5.40
CA ASN A 871 9.86 -26.19 6.45
C ASN A 871 8.44 -25.92 5.94
N THR A 872 7.46 -26.71 6.35
CA THR A 872 6.03 -26.43 6.05
C THR A 872 5.42 -25.47 7.09
N PRO A 873 4.25 -24.85 6.83
CA PRO A 873 3.53 -24.08 7.85
C PRO A 873 3.34 -24.85 9.17
N LEU A 874 3.16 -26.17 9.08
CA LEU A 874 2.98 -27.02 10.25
C LEU A 874 4.30 -27.22 11.03
N HIS A 875 5.44 -27.32 10.34
CA HIS A 875 6.76 -27.32 10.99
C HIS A 875 7.01 -26.00 11.74
N LEU A 876 6.79 -24.87 11.07
CA LEU A 876 7.01 -23.54 11.64
C LEU A 876 6.15 -23.29 12.89
N SER A 877 4.85 -23.56 12.80
CA SER A 877 3.93 -23.37 13.92
C SER A 877 4.20 -24.32 15.10
N SER A 878 4.67 -25.54 14.84
CA SER A 878 5.10 -26.47 15.89
C SER A 878 6.38 -26.01 16.58
N LYS A 879 7.39 -25.60 15.79
CA LYS A 879 8.68 -25.07 16.30
C LYS A 879 8.48 -23.83 17.16
N GLN A 880 7.56 -22.95 16.78
CA GLN A 880 7.39 -21.64 17.42
C GLN A 880 6.39 -21.61 18.60
N GLY A 881 5.61 -22.69 18.79
CA GLY A 881 4.65 -22.80 19.88
C GLY A 881 3.28 -22.16 19.60
N TYR A 882 2.70 -22.36 18.40
CA TYR A 882 1.40 -21.78 18.01
C TYR A 882 0.26 -22.82 17.90
N PRO A 883 -0.38 -23.24 19.01
CA PRO A 883 -1.37 -24.32 19.01
C PRO A 883 -2.60 -24.04 18.14
N GLU A 884 -3.08 -22.79 18.08
CA GLU A 884 -4.25 -22.44 17.27
C GLU A 884 -3.98 -22.63 15.77
N ILE A 885 -2.78 -22.25 15.31
CA ILE A 885 -2.36 -22.42 13.92
C ILE A 885 -2.18 -23.90 13.62
N VAL A 886 -1.50 -24.66 14.49
CA VAL A 886 -1.36 -26.13 14.37
C VAL A 886 -2.72 -26.80 14.20
N GLU A 887 -3.69 -26.46 15.05
CA GLU A 887 -5.01 -27.07 14.98
C GLU A 887 -5.75 -26.70 13.69
N VAL A 888 -5.67 -25.44 13.23
CA VAL A 888 -6.28 -25.00 11.97
C VAL A 888 -5.67 -25.73 10.78
N LEU A 889 -4.34 -25.85 10.70
CA LEU A 889 -3.65 -26.53 9.61
C LEU A 889 -4.02 -28.02 9.55
N ILE A 890 -3.97 -28.73 10.69
CA ILE A 890 -4.34 -30.15 10.77
C ILE A 890 -5.79 -30.37 10.34
N LYS A 891 -6.74 -29.55 10.83
CA LYS A 891 -8.16 -29.65 10.46
C LYS A 891 -8.43 -29.39 8.97
N ASN A 892 -7.51 -28.75 8.26
CA ASN A 892 -7.60 -28.50 6.82
C ASN A 892 -6.74 -29.47 5.97
N GLY A 893 -6.28 -30.58 6.57
CA GLY A 893 -5.61 -31.65 5.83
C GLY A 893 -4.10 -31.46 5.66
N ALA A 894 -3.46 -30.68 6.54
CA ALA A 894 -2.00 -30.63 6.60
C ALA A 894 -1.43 -32.03 6.90
N ASP A 895 -0.41 -32.40 6.14
CA ASP A 895 0.25 -33.69 6.28
C ASP A 895 1.31 -33.61 7.39
N ARG A 896 1.14 -34.48 8.38
CA ARG A 896 1.96 -34.54 9.60
C ARG A 896 3.15 -35.48 9.46
N SER A 897 3.21 -36.22 8.34
CA SER A 897 4.29 -37.17 8.05
C SER A 897 5.37 -36.58 7.16
N LEU A 898 5.16 -35.35 6.63
CA LEU A 898 6.16 -34.68 5.81
C LEU A 898 7.42 -34.41 6.63
N LEU A 899 8.57 -34.70 6.04
CA LEU A 899 9.86 -34.42 6.63
C LEU A 899 10.37 -33.07 6.11
N ASN A 900 10.95 -32.27 6.99
CA ASN A 900 11.76 -31.12 6.60
C ASN A 900 13.17 -31.56 6.19
N TYR A 901 14.02 -30.60 5.83
CA TYR A 901 15.42 -30.87 5.44
C TYR A 901 16.29 -31.53 6.55
N GLN A 902 15.82 -31.51 7.80
CA GLN A 902 16.48 -32.16 8.94
C GLN A 902 15.95 -33.57 9.20
N ASN A 903 15.14 -34.13 8.29
CA ASN A 903 14.39 -35.38 8.47
C ASN A 903 13.50 -35.42 9.72
N ARG A 904 12.97 -34.25 10.11
CA ARG A 904 12.03 -34.13 11.22
C ARG A 904 10.62 -33.95 10.70
N THR A 905 9.67 -34.61 11.35
CA THR A 905 8.25 -34.32 11.21
C THR A 905 7.90 -33.01 11.92
N PRO A 906 6.74 -32.39 11.62
CA PRO A 906 6.30 -31.19 12.33
C PRO A 906 6.20 -31.37 13.84
N GLU A 907 5.76 -32.55 14.33
CA GLU A 907 5.66 -32.83 15.75
C GLU A 907 7.05 -32.88 16.43
N GLN A 908 8.07 -33.41 15.74
CA GLN A 908 9.46 -33.44 16.21
C GLN A 908 10.16 -32.08 16.18
N MET A 909 9.50 -31.04 15.66
CA MET A 909 10.02 -29.67 15.75
C MET A 909 9.75 -29.03 17.11
N ILE A 910 8.97 -29.67 17.99
CA ILE A 910 8.78 -29.25 19.37
C ILE A 910 10.11 -29.50 20.13
N PRO A 911 10.70 -28.49 20.81
CA PRO A 911 12.01 -28.67 21.46
C PRO A 911 11.95 -29.68 22.63
N GLU A 912 12.79 -30.71 22.67
CA GLU A 912 12.70 -31.78 23.69
C GLU A 912 12.77 -31.26 25.15
N ASN A 913 13.63 -30.27 25.42
CA ASN A 913 13.77 -29.63 26.74
C ASN A 913 13.11 -28.24 26.80
N TYR A 914 11.93 -28.06 26.16
CA TYR A 914 11.24 -26.77 26.14
C TYR A 914 10.88 -26.26 27.54
N GLN A 915 10.81 -27.13 28.55
CA GLN A 915 10.50 -26.75 29.94
C GLN A 915 11.62 -25.91 30.57
N GLU A 916 12.87 -26.18 30.21
CA GLU A 916 14.05 -25.47 30.70
C GLU A 916 14.47 -24.35 29.72
N THR A 917 14.42 -24.65 28.42
CA THR A 917 14.91 -23.74 27.36
C THR A 917 13.88 -22.68 26.94
N HIS A 918 12.59 -22.92 27.16
CA HIS A 918 11.49 -22.02 26.75
C HIS A 918 10.37 -21.97 27.82
N PRO A 919 10.69 -21.58 29.07
CA PRO A 919 9.74 -21.63 30.20
C PRO A 919 8.46 -20.83 29.95
N GLU A 920 8.52 -19.77 29.14
CA GLU A 920 7.40 -18.91 28.76
C GLU A 920 6.42 -19.55 27.76
N LYS A 921 6.80 -20.66 27.11
CA LYS A 921 5.99 -21.36 26.09
C LYS A 921 5.54 -22.76 26.50
N VAL A 922 5.84 -23.21 27.72
CA VAL A 922 5.51 -24.55 28.23
C VAL A 922 4.04 -24.94 27.99
N GLU A 923 3.12 -24.07 28.38
CA GLU A 923 1.68 -24.34 28.21
C GLU A 923 1.27 -24.42 26.73
N LYS A 924 1.95 -23.68 25.85
CA LYS A 924 1.67 -23.71 24.41
C LYS A 924 2.16 -25.01 23.77
N TYR A 925 3.38 -25.47 24.10
CA TYR A 925 3.89 -26.73 23.58
C TYR A 925 3.09 -27.93 24.09
N LYS A 926 2.70 -27.96 25.37
CA LYS A 926 1.78 -28.99 25.90
C LYS A 926 0.45 -29.05 25.14
N LYS A 927 -0.12 -27.90 24.78
CA LYS A 927 -1.33 -27.84 23.94
C LYS A 927 -1.08 -28.41 22.54
N ILE A 928 0.07 -28.14 21.94
CA ILE A 928 0.43 -28.68 20.63
C ILE A 928 0.55 -30.20 20.68
N GLU A 929 1.25 -30.76 21.68
CA GLU A 929 1.34 -32.21 21.91
C GLU A 929 -0.05 -32.84 22.07
N ALA A 930 -0.93 -32.21 22.84
CA ALA A 930 -2.31 -32.65 23.01
C ALA A 930 -3.10 -32.62 21.69
N ILE A 931 -2.89 -31.62 20.83
CA ILE A 931 -3.50 -31.53 19.50
C ILE A 931 -3.01 -32.67 18.60
N TYR A 932 -1.69 -32.92 18.55
CA TYR A 932 -1.14 -34.04 17.78
C TYR A 932 -1.69 -35.39 18.25
N SER A 933 -1.70 -35.63 19.56
CA SER A 933 -2.29 -36.83 20.16
C SER A 933 -3.78 -36.99 19.80
N LYS A 934 -4.59 -35.94 19.99
CA LYS A 934 -6.03 -35.92 19.69
C LYS A 934 -6.35 -36.25 18.23
N TYR A 935 -5.51 -35.81 17.30
CA TYR A 935 -5.75 -36.00 15.87
C TYR A 935 -4.92 -37.10 15.23
N ARG A 936 -3.99 -37.75 15.93
CA ARG A 936 -2.98 -38.69 15.38
C ARG A 936 -3.54 -39.62 14.31
N ASN A 937 -4.63 -40.31 14.62
CA ASN A 937 -5.29 -41.29 13.72
C ASN A 937 -6.46 -40.72 12.88
N LYS A 938 -6.68 -39.40 12.89
CA LYS A 938 -7.73 -38.72 12.11
C LYS A 938 -7.15 -38.13 10.83
N LYS A 939 -7.75 -38.48 9.69
CA LYS A 939 -7.44 -37.86 8.39
C LYS A 939 -8.44 -36.74 8.09
N PHE A 940 -7.94 -35.60 7.66
CA PHE A 940 -8.75 -34.46 7.23
C PHE A 940 -8.63 -34.29 5.72
N ARG A 941 -9.75 -33.96 5.06
CA ARG A 941 -9.76 -33.71 3.61
C ARG A 941 -9.18 -32.33 3.33
N LYS A 942 -8.35 -32.25 2.29
CA LYS A 942 -7.86 -30.97 1.75
C LYS A 942 -9.02 -30.21 1.10
N ARG A 943 -8.95 -28.88 1.15
CA ARG A 943 -9.93 -28.01 0.47
C ARG A 943 -9.67 -27.98 -1.03
N VAL A 944 -10.74 -27.87 -1.81
CA VAL A 944 -10.66 -27.67 -3.26
C VAL A 944 -10.29 -26.20 -3.50
N PRO A 945 -9.21 -25.89 -4.27
CA PRO A 945 -8.89 -24.52 -4.62
C PRO A 945 -10.01 -23.83 -5.38
N GLU A 946 -10.07 -22.52 -5.26
CA GLU A 946 -10.92 -21.69 -6.10
C GLU A 946 -10.57 -21.86 -7.60
N VAL A 947 -11.54 -21.57 -8.47
CA VAL A 947 -11.32 -21.63 -9.92
C VAL A 947 -10.49 -20.41 -10.30
N PHE A 948 -9.38 -20.61 -11.00
CA PHE A 948 -8.57 -19.52 -11.51
C PHE A 948 -9.35 -18.75 -12.60
N PRO A 949 -9.66 -17.46 -12.41
CA PRO A 949 -10.48 -16.71 -13.34
C PRO A 949 -9.72 -16.47 -14.65
N SER A 950 -10.40 -16.71 -15.78
CA SER A 950 -9.82 -16.51 -17.12
C SER A 950 -9.38 -15.08 -17.38
N SER A 951 -10.01 -14.08 -16.72
CA SER A 951 -9.60 -12.68 -16.76
C SER A 951 -8.25 -12.39 -16.10
N SER A 952 -7.73 -13.30 -15.27
CA SER A 952 -6.41 -13.17 -14.64
C SER A 952 -5.31 -13.90 -15.40
N PHE A 953 -5.61 -14.40 -16.60
CA PHE A 953 -4.60 -14.98 -17.47
C PHE A 953 -3.69 -13.87 -18.00
N HIS A 954 -2.38 -14.13 -18.01
CA HIS A 954 -1.38 -13.32 -18.70
C HIS A 954 -0.66 -14.30 -19.63
N ILE A 955 -1.03 -14.27 -20.90
CA ILE A 955 -0.59 -15.23 -21.91
C ILE A 955 0.45 -14.55 -22.78
N TYR A 956 1.63 -15.13 -22.86
CA TYR A 956 2.65 -14.78 -23.84
C TYR A 956 2.68 -15.85 -24.95
N VAL A 957 2.86 -15.42 -26.19
CA VAL A 957 3.00 -16.31 -27.35
C VAL A 957 4.43 -16.18 -27.84
N GLU A 958 5.14 -17.31 -27.97
CA GLU A 958 6.53 -17.27 -28.40
C GLU A 958 6.69 -16.79 -29.85
N ASP A 959 7.85 -16.21 -30.14
CA ASP A 959 8.14 -15.61 -31.45
C ASP A 959 8.24 -16.64 -32.60
N LYS A 960 8.40 -17.93 -32.29
CA LYS A 960 8.44 -19.03 -33.28
C LYS A 960 7.06 -19.49 -33.74
N ALA A 961 5.99 -19.07 -33.06
CA ALA A 961 4.62 -19.39 -33.43
C ALA A 961 4.21 -18.71 -34.75
N ASP A 962 3.18 -19.25 -35.41
CA ASP A 962 2.65 -18.67 -36.64
C ASP A 962 2.14 -17.23 -36.40
N ILE A 963 2.68 -16.27 -37.17
CA ILE A 963 2.46 -14.83 -36.95
C ILE A 963 0.99 -14.45 -37.21
N ASP A 964 0.36 -15.03 -38.25
CA ASP A 964 -1.02 -14.72 -38.60
C ASP A 964 -2.00 -15.30 -37.57
N LEU A 965 -1.72 -16.52 -37.11
CA LEU A 965 -2.44 -17.17 -36.02
C LEU A 965 -2.30 -16.36 -34.72
N THR A 966 -1.09 -15.91 -34.40
CA THR A 966 -0.78 -15.11 -33.20
C THR A 966 -1.51 -13.77 -33.24
N ASN A 967 -1.44 -13.04 -34.35
CA ASN A 967 -2.14 -11.76 -34.53
C ASN A 967 -3.66 -11.94 -34.38
N SER A 968 -4.22 -13.00 -34.97
CA SER A 968 -5.64 -13.32 -34.85
C SER A 968 -6.04 -13.65 -33.41
N PHE A 969 -5.21 -14.43 -32.71
CA PHE A 969 -5.44 -14.79 -31.31
C PHE A 969 -5.33 -13.57 -30.38
N MET A 970 -4.31 -12.74 -30.55
CA MET A 970 -4.12 -11.48 -29.82
C MET A 970 -5.29 -10.52 -30.03
N ALA A 971 -5.75 -10.35 -31.28
CA ALA A 971 -6.90 -9.49 -31.57
C ALA A 971 -8.16 -9.96 -30.84
N LYS A 972 -8.37 -11.28 -30.73
CA LYS A 972 -9.55 -11.87 -30.08
C LYS A 972 -9.47 -11.85 -28.55
N PHE A 973 -8.27 -12.01 -27.97
CA PHE A 973 -8.05 -12.16 -26.53
C PHE A 973 -7.19 -11.05 -25.92
N LYS A 974 -7.19 -9.85 -26.51
CA LYS A 974 -6.35 -8.69 -26.13
C LYS A 974 -6.32 -8.31 -24.65
N ALA A 975 -7.33 -8.69 -23.87
CA ALA A 975 -7.40 -8.38 -22.44
C ALA A 975 -6.50 -9.27 -21.57
N ILE A 976 -6.05 -10.41 -22.10
CA ILE A 976 -5.32 -11.44 -21.34
C ILE A 976 -4.04 -11.92 -22.04
N VAL A 977 -3.75 -11.41 -23.24
CA VAL A 977 -2.55 -11.73 -24.01
C VAL A 977 -1.62 -10.51 -24.01
N THR A 978 -0.33 -10.72 -23.74
CA THR A 978 0.68 -9.66 -23.70
C THR A 978 1.69 -9.83 -24.84
N PRO A 979 2.15 -8.72 -25.45
CA PRO A 979 3.15 -8.79 -26.54
C PRO A 979 4.56 -9.08 -26.02
N THR A 980 4.79 -8.92 -24.72
CA THR A 980 6.08 -9.14 -24.07
C THR A 980 5.93 -10.08 -22.88
N LEU A 981 6.99 -10.84 -22.59
CA LEU A 981 7.09 -11.66 -21.40
C LEU A 981 7.21 -10.76 -20.17
N ILE A 982 6.29 -10.92 -19.22
CA ILE A 982 6.27 -10.16 -17.96
C ILE A 982 6.38 -11.11 -16.75
N PRO A 983 6.85 -10.65 -15.57
CA PRO A 983 6.97 -11.51 -14.38
C PRO A 983 5.66 -12.17 -13.92
N SER A 984 4.50 -11.59 -14.26
CA SER A 984 3.17 -12.13 -13.95
C SER A 984 2.61 -13.08 -15.02
N THR A 985 3.40 -13.44 -16.03
CA THR A 985 3.00 -14.38 -17.10
C THR A 985 2.55 -15.70 -16.50
N THR A 986 1.31 -16.10 -16.78
CA THR A 986 0.75 -17.35 -16.27
C THR A 986 0.91 -18.48 -17.27
N HIS A 987 0.79 -18.18 -18.57
CA HIS A 987 0.90 -19.15 -19.64
C HIS A 987 1.86 -18.69 -20.74
N VAL A 988 2.60 -19.64 -21.29
CA VAL A 988 3.38 -19.44 -22.51
C VAL A 988 2.91 -20.44 -23.56
N ILE A 989 2.56 -19.93 -24.72
CA ILE A 989 2.20 -20.74 -25.88
C ILE A 989 3.46 -20.98 -26.70
N VAL A 990 3.78 -22.26 -26.92
CA VAL A 990 4.95 -22.70 -27.66
C VAL A 990 4.59 -23.57 -28.86
N LYS A 991 5.42 -23.50 -29.89
CA LYS A 991 5.42 -24.41 -31.02
C LYS A 991 6.02 -25.74 -30.59
N THR A 992 5.37 -26.81 -31.02
CA THR A 992 5.80 -28.18 -30.74
C THR A 992 5.88 -28.96 -32.03
N ASP A 993 6.59 -30.09 -32.02
CA ASP A 993 6.55 -31.05 -33.12
C ASP A 993 5.18 -31.72 -33.24
N SER A 994 5.04 -32.63 -34.23
CA SER A 994 3.80 -33.37 -34.49
C SER A 994 3.34 -34.25 -33.32
N ASP A 995 4.26 -34.66 -32.46
CA ASP A 995 3.98 -35.47 -31.27
C ASP A 995 3.69 -34.59 -30.03
N GLY A 996 3.80 -33.27 -30.18
CA GLY A 996 3.54 -32.29 -29.13
C GLY A 996 4.70 -32.11 -28.16
N VAL A 997 5.93 -32.44 -28.56
CA VAL A 997 7.16 -32.27 -27.79
C VAL A 997 7.75 -30.88 -28.07
N LEU A 998 8.18 -30.19 -27.01
CA LEU A 998 8.86 -28.90 -27.11
C LEU A 998 10.36 -29.13 -27.37
N GLU A 999 10.90 -28.53 -28.42
CA GLU A 999 12.33 -28.62 -28.74
C GLU A 999 13.08 -27.38 -28.22
N ILE A 1000 14.16 -27.61 -27.46
CA ILE A 1000 14.93 -26.54 -26.83
C ILE A 1000 16.43 -26.66 -27.13
N ASP A 1001 17.08 -25.52 -27.27
CA ASP A 1001 18.51 -25.42 -27.63
C ASP A 1001 19.41 -24.99 -26.46
N GLY A 1002 18.84 -24.48 -25.36
CA GLY A 1002 19.58 -23.90 -24.25
C GLY A 1002 18.73 -23.51 -23.04
N PHE A 1003 19.23 -22.58 -22.22
CA PHE A 1003 18.65 -22.25 -20.90
C PHE A 1003 17.39 -21.38 -20.92
N GLU A 1004 17.07 -20.74 -22.03
CA GLU A 1004 15.96 -19.78 -22.14
C GLU A 1004 14.62 -20.40 -21.70
N TYR A 1005 14.24 -21.54 -22.29
CA TYR A 1005 13.02 -22.26 -21.94
C TYR A 1005 13.06 -22.92 -20.56
N LEU A 1006 14.27 -23.27 -20.06
CA LEU A 1006 14.42 -23.87 -18.73
C LEU A 1006 13.96 -22.91 -17.63
N THR A 1007 14.19 -21.61 -17.81
CA THR A 1007 13.68 -20.61 -16.86
C THR A 1007 12.15 -20.65 -16.76
N TRP A 1008 11.42 -20.83 -17.86
CA TRP A 1008 9.96 -20.94 -17.84
C TRP A 1008 9.50 -22.24 -17.19
N ILE A 1009 10.12 -23.35 -17.56
CA ILE A 1009 9.81 -24.68 -17.02
C ILE A 1009 10.01 -24.68 -15.50
N MET A 1010 11.15 -24.19 -15.01
CA MET A 1010 11.54 -24.29 -13.61
C MET A 1010 10.95 -23.18 -12.74
N ASN A 1011 10.46 -22.08 -13.31
CA ASN A 1011 9.70 -21.07 -12.57
C ASN A 1011 8.21 -21.40 -12.46
N GLY A 1012 7.75 -22.50 -13.07
CA GLY A 1012 6.39 -23.00 -12.93
C GLY A 1012 5.37 -22.32 -13.84
N VAL A 1013 5.81 -21.67 -14.92
CA VAL A 1013 4.94 -21.11 -15.95
C VAL A 1013 4.21 -22.25 -16.66
N ILE A 1014 2.93 -22.07 -16.98
CA ILE A 1014 2.12 -23.11 -17.63
C ILE A 1014 2.42 -23.09 -19.13
N ILE A 1015 3.07 -24.14 -19.63
CA ILE A 1015 3.47 -24.23 -21.04
C ILE A 1015 2.44 -25.04 -21.83
N VAL A 1016 1.93 -24.45 -22.91
CA VAL A 1016 0.86 -25.02 -23.74
C VAL A 1016 1.21 -25.01 -25.23
N LYS A 1017 0.65 -25.96 -25.97
CA LYS A 1017 0.85 -26.17 -27.41
C LYS A 1017 0.15 -25.09 -28.24
N GLU A 1018 0.75 -24.72 -29.37
CA GLU A 1018 0.19 -23.79 -30.37
C GLU A 1018 -1.23 -24.14 -30.82
N SER A 1019 -1.57 -25.43 -30.91
CA SER A 1019 -2.92 -25.92 -31.25
C SER A 1019 -4.03 -25.35 -30.36
N TRP A 1020 -3.71 -24.92 -29.13
CA TRP A 1020 -4.64 -24.25 -28.23
C TRP A 1020 -5.16 -22.93 -28.82
N MET A 1021 -4.30 -22.15 -29.50
CA MET A 1021 -4.72 -20.90 -30.16
C MET A 1021 -5.71 -21.19 -31.27
N THR A 1022 -5.39 -22.15 -32.13
CA THR A 1022 -6.24 -22.56 -33.26
C THR A 1022 -7.65 -22.94 -32.79
N ASP A 1023 -7.74 -23.74 -31.72
CA ASP A 1023 -9.02 -24.21 -31.22
C ASP A 1023 -9.78 -23.13 -30.44
N CYS A 1024 -9.10 -22.22 -29.74
CA CYS A 1024 -9.72 -21.05 -29.10
C CYS A 1024 -10.27 -20.04 -30.13
N LEU A 1025 -9.60 -19.90 -31.27
CA LEU A 1025 -10.11 -19.09 -32.38
C LEU A 1025 -11.40 -19.68 -32.96
N LYS A 1026 -11.51 -21.00 -33.06
CA LYS A 1026 -12.76 -21.70 -33.46
C LYS A 1026 -13.84 -21.62 -32.38
N ASN A 1027 -13.47 -21.84 -31.12
CA ASN A 1027 -14.39 -21.83 -29.99
C ASN A 1027 -13.77 -21.11 -28.78
N PRO A 1028 -14.16 -19.85 -28.50
CA PRO A 1028 -13.57 -19.06 -27.42
C PRO A 1028 -13.68 -19.70 -26.02
N LYS A 1029 -14.65 -20.60 -25.79
CA LYS A 1029 -14.83 -21.29 -24.50
C LYS A 1029 -13.71 -22.28 -24.17
N LEU A 1030 -12.85 -22.61 -25.13
CA LEU A 1030 -11.71 -23.50 -24.94
C LEU A 1030 -10.52 -22.82 -24.25
N ILE A 1031 -10.57 -21.50 -24.04
CA ILE A 1031 -9.56 -20.77 -23.26
C ILE A 1031 -9.49 -21.30 -21.81
N GLU A 1032 -10.59 -21.81 -21.26
CA GLU A 1032 -10.62 -22.43 -19.91
C GLU A 1032 -10.33 -23.94 -19.93
N LYS A 1033 -9.80 -24.46 -21.06
CA LYS A 1033 -9.48 -25.87 -21.28
C LYS A 1033 -8.02 -26.10 -21.65
N ASP A 1034 -7.15 -25.15 -21.31
CA ASP A 1034 -5.67 -25.20 -21.38
C ASP A 1034 -5.07 -26.57 -21.02
N SER A 1035 -5.63 -27.25 -20.02
CA SER A 1035 -5.19 -28.55 -19.53
C SER A 1035 -5.10 -29.67 -20.57
N LYS A 1036 -5.80 -29.54 -21.70
CA LYS A 1036 -5.76 -30.49 -22.82
C LYS A 1036 -4.58 -30.24 -23.76
N TYR A 1037 -3.94 -29.08 -23.63
CA TYR A 1037 -2.91 -28.57 -24.53
C TYR A 1037 -1.58 -28.40 -23.80
N LEU A 1038 -1.43 -28.95 -22.59
CA LEU A 1038 -0.16 -28.88 -21.86
C LEU A 1038 0.96 -29.54 -22.67
N VAL A 1039 2.13 -28.93 -22.62
CA VAL A 1039 3.36 -29.57 -23.04
C VAL A 1039 3.84 -30.43 -21.87
N GLU A 1040 3.92 -31.74 -22.11
CA GLU A 1040 4.40 -32.72 -21.10
C GLU A 1040 5.89 -32.98 -21.25
N LYS A 1041 6.35 -33.04 -22.50
CA LYS A 1041 7.70 -33.45 -22.86
C LYS A 1041 8.51 -32.36 -23.52
N VAL A 1042 9.82 -32.41 -23.28
CA VAL A 1042 10.81 -31.52 -23.85
C VAL A 1042 11.99 -32.30 -24.40
N ARG A 1043 12.52 -31.90 -25.56
CA ARG A 1043 13.69 -32.50 -26.22
C ARG A 1043 14.85 -31.52 -26.19
N PHE A 1044 15.99 -31.97 -25.68
CA PHE A 1044 17.25 -31.22 -25.67
C PHE A 1044 18.38 -32.10 -26.20
N LYS A 1045 19.02 -31.66 -27.30
CA LYS A 1045 20.14 -32.38 -27.97
C LYS A 1045 19.83 -33.87 -28.18
N ASP A 1046 18.69 -34.15 -28.82
CA ASP A 1046 18.19 -35.49 -29.17
C ASP A 1046 17.73 -36.38 -28.00
N VAL A 1047 17.71 -35.85 -26.77
CA VAL A 1047 17.18 -36.58 -25.59
C VAL A 1047 15.85 -35.99 -25.16
N GLU A 1048 14.84 -36.86 -25.02
CA GLU A 1048 13.47 -36.49 -24.62
C GLU A 1048 13.26 -36.71 -23.11
N TYR A 1049 12.60 -35.74 -22.46
CA TYR A 1049 12.31 -35.72 -21.03
C TYR A 1049 10.83 -35.45 -20.77
N ASP A 1050 10.18 -36.29 -19.97
CA ASP A 1050 8.81 -36.08 -19.48
C ASP A 1050 8.82 -35.34 -18.13
N THR A 1051 9.13 -34.04 -18.16
CA THR A 1051 9.47 -33.27 -16.95
C THR A 1051 8.70 -31.95 -16.81
N VAL A 1052 8.13 -31.43 -17.91
CA VAL A 1052 7.59 -30.05 -17.95
C VAL A 1052 6.43 -29.89 -16.94
N THR A 1053 5.49 -30.84 -16.94
CA THR A 1053 4.36 -30.81 -15.99
C THR A 1053 4.78 -31.17 -14.58
N GLN A 1054 5.86 -31.94 -14.40
CA GLN A 1054 6.40 -32.25 -13.07
C GLN A 1054 6.93 -30.99 -12.38
N TRP A 1055 7.69 -30.17 -13.11
CA TRP A 1055 8.18 -28.88 -12.64
C TRP A 1055 7.02 -27.92 -12.33
N SER A 1056 6.09 -27.74 -13.27
CA SER A 1056 4.92 -26.87 -13.03
C SER A 1056 4.13 -27.29 -11.78
N LYS A 1057 3.90 -28.59 -11.59
CA LYS A 1057 3.23 -29.13 -10.40
C LYS A 1057 4.01 -28.88 -9.11
N ALA A 1058 5.33 -29.10 -9.12
CA ALA A 1058 6.17 -28.88 -7.96
C ALA A 1058 6.18 -27.40 -7.53
N MET A 1059 6.31 -26.49 -8.50
CA MET A 1059 6.29 -25.05 -8.26
C MET A 1059 4.93 -24.56 -7.78
N ALA A 1060 3.84 -25.04 -8.37
CA ALA A 1060 2.50 -24.65 -7.97
C ALA A 1060 2.14 -25.09 -6.55
N LYS A 1061 2.69 -26.21 -6.09
CA LYS A 1061 2.52 -26.70 -4.71
C LYS A 1061 3.59 -26.17 -3.74
N GLY A 1062 4.62 -25.50 -4.25
CA GLY A 1062 5.81 -25.15 -3.50
C GLY A 1062 6.38 -26.35 -2.76
N GLU A 1063 6.72 -27.41 -3.50
CA GLU A 1063 7.49 -28.54 -2.96
C GLU A 1063 8.87 -28.07 -2.45
N MET A 1064 9.59 -28.94 -1.75
CA MET A 1064 10.96 -28.67 -1.30
C MET A 1064 11.80 -28.15 -2.49
N PRO A 1065 12.45 -26.97 -2.38
CA PRO A 1065 13.22 -26.41 -3.49
C PRO A 1065 14.28 -27.39 -3.99
N TYR A 1066 14.33 -27.62 -5.30
CA TYR A 1066 15.10 -28.73 -5.88
C TYR A 1066 16.59 -28.64 -5.56
N LEU A 1067 17.15 -27.43 -5.55
CA LEU A 1067 18.57 -27.15 -5.31
C LEU A 1067 18.85 -26.69 -3.86
N PHE A 1068 17.96 -26.99 -2.92
CA PHE A 1068 18.16 -26.63 -1.51
C PHE A 1068 19.46 -27.25 -0.95
N GLY A 1069 20.33 -26.39 -0.41
CA GLY A 1069 21.65 -26.79 0.11
C GLY A 1069 22.72 -27.00 -0.97
N VAL A 1070 22.45 -26.64 -2.22
CA VAL A 1070 23.42 -26.63 -3.32
C VAL A 1070 24.08 -25.25 -3.41
N TYR A 1071 25.41 -25.25 -3.47
CA TYR A 1071 26.23 -24.05 -3.66
C TYR A 1071 26.85 -24.10 -5.06
N VAL A 1072 26.54 -23.13 -5.91
CA VAL A 1072 26.88 -23.15 -7.33
C VAL A 1072 27.95 -22.12 -7.65
N CYS A 1073 29.04 -22.56 -8.28
CA CYS A 1073 30.09 -21.72 -8.82
C CYS A 1073 30.23 -21.95 -10.33
N ILE A 1074 30.44 -20.87 -11.10
CA ILE A 1074 30.62 -20.93 -12.55
C ILE A 1074 32.10 -20.67 -12.86
N VAL A 1075 32.75 -21.64 -13.51
CA VAL A 1075 34.18 -21.60 -13.87
C VAL A 1075 34.30 -21.74 -15.39
N MET A 1076 34.23 -20.60 -16.08
CA MET A 1076 34.18 -20.50 -17.54
C MET A 1076 34.87 -19.22 -18.03
N LYS A 1077 35.45 -19.25 -19.23
CA LYS A 1077 36.05 -18.06 -19.86
C LYS A 1077 35.01 -17.09 -20.45
N GLU A 1078 33.93 -17.63 -21.01
CA GLU A 1078 32.80 -16.87 -21.54
C GLU A 1078 31.51 -17.25 -20.81
N GLN A 1079 30.80 -16.28 -20.23
CA GLN A 1079 29.63 -16.50 -19.39
C GLN A 1079 28.32 -16.08 -20.08
N LYS A 1080 27.97 -16.73 -21.20
CA LYS A 1080 26.78 -16.37 -22.00
C LYS A 1080 25.45 -16.65 -21.28
N ASN A 1081 25.39 -17.70 -20.45
CA ASN A 1081 24.15 -18.16 -19.80
C ASN A 1081 24.07 -17.84 -18.30
N VAL A 1082 25.01 -17.05 -17.75
CA VAL A 1082 25.11 -16.79 -16.30
C VAL A 1082 23.82 -16.25 -15.70
N PHE A 1083 23.11 -15.39 -16.41
CA PHE A 1083 21.83 -14.85 -15.97
C PHE A 1083 20.77 -15.94 -15.80
N HIS A 1084 20.64 -16.83 -16.79
CA HIS A 1084 19.66 -17.92 -16.74
C HIS A 1084 20.01 -18.94 -15.65
N ILE A 1085 21.30 -19.30 -15.53
CA ILE A 1085 21.78 -20.21 -14.48
C ILE A 1085 21.50 -19.61 -13.11
N THR A 1086 21.88 -18.36 -12.89
CA THR A 1086 21.64 -17.64 -11.62
C THR A 1086 20.15 -17.59 -11.29
N SER A 1087 19.31 -17.29 -12.28
CA SER A 1087 17.85 -17.25 -12.11
C SER A 1087 17.30 -18.61 -11.68
N ILE A 1088 17.70 -19.70 -12.36
CA ILE A 1088 17.25 -21.06 -12.04
C ILE A 1088 17.74 -21.48 -10.66
N VAL A 1089 19.02 -21.27 -10.36
CA VAL A 1089 19.63 -21.67 -9.08
C VAL A 1089 18.92 -21.00 -7.91
N ASN A 1090 18.75 -19.68 -7.98
CA ASN A 1090 18.08 -18.92 -6.93
C ASN A 1090 16.60 -19.31 -6.81
N ALA A 1091 15.89 -19.47 -7.94
CA ALA A 1091 14.48 -19.87 -7.93
C ALA A 1091 14.25 -21.26 -7.30
N GLN A 1092 15.25 -22.13 -7.36
CA GLN A 1092 15.22 -23.49 -6.82
C GLN A 1092 15.93 -23.63 -5.46
N GLY A 1093 16.21 -22.52 -4.76
CA GLY A 1093 16.76 -22.52 -3.40
C GLY A 1093 18.24 -22.87 -3.30
N GLY A 1094 18.96 -22.87 -4.42
CA GLY A 1094 20.43 -22.96 -4.44
C GLY A 1094 21.06 -21.58 -4.23
N THR A 1095 22.34 -21.57 -3.87
CA THR A 1095 23.10 -20.35 -3.60
C THR A 1095 24.22 -20.18 -4.62
N MET A 1096 24.25 -19.05 -5.32
CA MET A 1096 25.40 -18.69 -6.16
C MET A 1096 26.57 -18.25 -5.28
N CYS A 1097 27.73 -18.89 -5.46
CA CYS A 1097 28.96 -18.51 -4.78
C CYS A 1097 29.58 -17.29 -5.46
N LYS A 1098 29.95 -16.28 -4.66
CA LYS A 1098 30.71 -15.11 -5.14
C LYS A 1098 32.14 -15.49 -5.49
N ASP A 1099 32.75 -16.32 -4.65
CA ASP A 1099 34.10 -16.85 -4.79
C ASP A 1099 34.07 -18.36 -5.04
N PHE A 1100 35.21 -18.93 -5.42
CA PHE A 1100 35.30 -20.37 -5.57
C PHE A 1100 35.09 -21.07 -4.21
N PRO A 1101 34.17 -22.05 -4.09
CA PRO A 1101 33.80 -22.61 -2.80
C PRO A 1101 34.88 -23.58 -2.31
N GLU A 1102 35.73 -23.11 -1.40
CA GLU A 1102 36.74 -23.94 -0.75
C GLU A 1102 36.12 -24.88 0.29
N LYS A 1103 36.39 -26.19 0.20
CA LYS A 1103 35.76 -27.22 1.05
C LYS A 1103 35.93 -26.99 2.55
N GLN A 1104 36.96 -26.24 2.97
CA GLN A 1104 37.22 -25.92 4.37
C GLN A 1104 36.12 -25.08 5.04
N HIS A 1105 35.31 -24.36 4.26
CA HIS A 1105 34.19 -23.56 4.76
C HIS A 1105 32.89 -24.36 4.93
N TYR A 1106 32.90 -25.64 4.56
CA TYR A 1106 31.73 -26.52 4.56
C TYR A 1106 31.94 -27.75 5.43
N ASN A 1107 30.86 -28.41 5.84
CA ASN A 1107 30.96 -29.65 6.61
C ASN A 1107 31.25 -30.83 5.69
N ILE A 1108 32.37 -31.53 5.93
CA ILE A 1108 32.76 -32.72 5.17
C ILE A 1108 31.72 -33.84 5.36
N GLY A 1109 31.33 -34.49 4.26
CA GLY A 1109 30.31 -35.54 4.25
C GLY A 1109 28.87 -35.01 4.29
N SER A 1110 28.66 -33.69 4.17
CA SER A 1110 27.34 -33.11 3.93
C SER A 1110 26.89 -33.33 2.49
N HIS A 1111 25.57 -33.39 2.28
CA HIS A 1111 24.97 -33.54 0.95
C HIS A 1111 23.71 -32.67 0.87
N PRO A 1112 23.35 -32.13 -0.31
CA PRO A 1112 22.07 -31.45 -0.49
C PRO A 1112 20.92 -32.41 -0.26
N TYR A 1113 19.85 -31.95 0.37
CA TYR A 1113 18.79 -32.83 0.87
C TYR A 1113 18.15 -33.69 -0.23
N LEU A 1114 17.88 -33.13 -1.41
CA LEU A 1114 17.28 -33.85 -2.54
C LEU A 1114 18.32 -34.52 -3.47
N HIS A 1115 19.62 -34.37 -3.16
CA HIS A 1115 20.74 -34.87 -3.97
C HIS A 1115 21.79 -35.58 -3.10
N ALA A 1116 21.36 -36.51 -2.25
CA ALA A 1116 22.22 -37.21 -1.30
C ALA A 1116 23.38 -38.02 -1.93
N HIS A 1117 23.31 -38.26 -3.24
CA HIS A 1117 24.33 -38.97 -4.02
C HIS A 1117 25.40 -38.03 -4.60
N LEU A 1118 25.26 -36.71 -4.45
CA LEU A 1118 26.13 -35.69 -5.00
C LEU A 1118 26.78 -34.86 -3.89
N GLY A 1119 27.95 -34.29 -4.19
CA GLY A 1119 28.59 -33.29 -3.33
C GLY A 1119 27.86 -31.95 -3.43
N PRO A 1120 27.77 -31.16 -2.35
CA PRO A 1120 26.95 -29.95 -2.32
C PRO A 1120 27.51 -28.76 -3.12
N LEU A 1121 28.79 -28.82 -3.52
CA LEU A 1121 29.46 -27.74 -4.24
C LEU A 1121 29.42 -28.02 -5.75
N PHE A 1122 28.46 -27.42 -6.43
CA PHE A 1122 28.24 -27.60 -7.86
C PHE A 1122 29.13 -26.63 -8.64
N ILE A 1123 30.01 -27.16 -9.50
CA ILE A 1123 30.86 -26.37 -10.39
C ILE A 1123 30.34 -26.53 -11.82
N ILE A 1124 29.93 -25.43 -12.44
CA ILE A 1124 29.51 -25.40 -13.83
C ILE A 1124 30.67 -24.87 -14.68
N THR A 1125 31.06 -25.61 -15.73
CA THR A 1125 32.25 -25.30 -16.54
C THR A 1125 32.02 -25.42 -18.06
N ASP A 1126 32.88 -24.75 -18.84
CA ASP A 1126 33.02 -24.89 -20.29
C ASP A 1126 33.97 -26.04 -20.66
N GLY A 1127 34.62 -26.66 -19.67
CA GLY A 1127 35.61 -27.72 -19.86
C GLY A 1127 36.99 -27.22 -20.30
N LEU A 1128 37.21 -25.90 -20.38
CA LEU A 1128 38.49 -25.30 -20.77
C LEU A 1128 39.45 -25.13 -19.58
N THR A 1129 38.94 -25.17 -18.35
CA THR A 1129 39.71 -25.05 -17.11
C THR A 1129 39.98 -26.45 -16.53
N ASP A 1130 41.22 -26.73 -16.15
CA ASP A 1130 41.57 -27.99 -15.50
C ASP A 1130 40.99 -28.04 -14.07
N LEU A 1131 40.02 -28.93 -13.86
CA LEU A 1131 39.36 -29.17 -12.58
C LEU A 1131 39.59 -30.60 -12.07
N THR A 1132 40.65 -31.27 -12.55
CA THR A 1132 40.96 -32.68 -12.22
C THR A 1132 41.13 -32.89 -10.71
N LEU A 1133 41.72 -31.93 -10.01
CA LEU A 1133 41.86 -31.95 -8.54
C LEU A 1133 40.49 -32.07 -7.84
N TYR A 1134 39.49 -31.33 -8.30
CA TYR A 1134 38.17 -31.29 -7.70
C TYR A 1134 37.30 -32.48 -8.11
N ARG A 1135 37.46 -33.00 -9.34
CA ARG A 1135 36.81 -34.27 -9.77
C ARG A 1135 37.25 -35.46 -8.91
N ASN A 1136 38.52 -35.47 -8.51
CA ASN A 1136 39.13 -36.54 -7.73
C ASN A 1136 39.18 -36.22 -6.23
N ASP A 1137 38.36 -35.26 -5.75
CA ASP A 1137 38.32 -34.93 -4.32
C ASP A 1137 37.94 -36.17 -3.50
N PRO A 1138 38.81 -36.64 -2.58
CA PRO A 1138 38.56 -37.86 -1.82
C PRO A 1138 37.33 -37.77 -0.93
N ASP A 1139 36.98 -36.54 -0.51
CA ASP A 1139 35.83 -36.24 0.33
C ASP A 1139 34.51 -36.15 -0.48
N LYS A 1140 34.60 -36.15 -1.82
CA LYS A 1140 33.47 -36.06 -2.76
C LYS A 1140 32.55 -34.86 -2.51
N MET A 1141 33.11 -33.72 -2.11
CA MET A 1141 32.35 -32.49 -1.81
C MET A 1141 31.93 -31.71 -3.07
N TYR A 1142 32.64 -31.92 -4.19
CA TYR A 1142 32.41 -31.22 -5.45
C TYR A 1142 31.64 -32.07 -6.45
N THR A 1143 30.68 -31.45 -7.13
CA THR A 1143 29.96 -32.03 -8.27
C THR A 1143 30.18 -31.14 -9.48
N ILE A 1144 30.80 -31.67 -10.54
CA ILE A 1144 31.19 -30.85 -11.70
C ILE A 1144 30.30 -31.19 -12.89
N PHE A 1145 29.71 -30.16 -13.50
CA PHE A 1145 28.90 -30.24 -14.70
C PHE A 1145 29.48 -29.36 -15.80
N THR A 1146 29.48 -29.84 -17.04
CA THR A 1146 29.40 -28.94 -18.19
C THR A 1146 28.02 -28.27 -18.23
N GLU A 1147 27.88 -27.12 -18.88
CA GLU A 1147 26.56 -26.50 -19.07
C GLU A 1147 25.52 -27.50 -19.62
N LYS A 1148 25.92 -28.32 -20.60
CA LYS A 1148 25.06 -29.35 -21.20
C LYS A 1148 24.63 -30.42 -20.17
N GLU A 1149 25.56 -30.93 -19.38
CA GLU A 1149 25.26 -31.92 -18.34
C GLU A 1149 24.35 -31.33 -17.26
N PHE A 1150 24.51 -30.05 -16.92
CA PHE A 1150 23.65 -29.38 -15.95
C PHE A 1150 22.20 -29.24 -16.48
N VAL A 1151 22.02 -28.93 -17.77
CA VAL A 1151 20.68 -28.95 -18.41
C VAL A 1151 20.06 -30.35 -18.33
N HIS A 1152 20.80 -31.39 -18.68
CA HIS A 1152 20.31 -32.76 -18.57
C HIS A 1152 19.95 -33.12 -17.11
N PHE A 1153 20.77 -32.74 -16.14
CA PHE A 1153 20.50 -32.95 -14.71
C PHE A 1153 19.18 -32.30 -14.26
N LEU A 1154 18.95 -31.05 -14.65
CA LEU A 1154 17.72 -30.33 -14.30
C LEU A 1154 16.49 -30.93 -15.00
N LEU A 1155 16.61 -31.30 -16.28
CA LEU A 1155 15.50 -31.91 -17.04
C LEU A 1155 15.14 -33.31 -16.54
N LYS A 1156 16.12 -34.10 -16.12
CA LYS A 1156 15.90 -35.41 -15.50
C LYS A 1156 15.09 -35.33 -14.20
N ARG A 1157 15.30 -34.26 -13.42
CA ARG A 1157 14.64 -34.03 -12.12
C ARG A 1157 14.75 -35.24 -11.17
N GLU A 1158 15.93 -35.88 -11.14
CA GLU A 1158 16.20 -37.04 -10.28
C GLU A 1158 16.29 -36.61 -8.80
N ILE A 1159 15.44 -37.17 -7.95
CA ILE A 1159 15.40 -36.88 -6.51
C ILE A 1159 15.97 -38.07 -5.73
N ASN A 1160 17.01 -37.82 -4.94
CA ASN A 1160 17.61 -38.79 -4.03
C ASN A 1160 17.71 -38.13 -2.64
N THR A 1161 16.72 -38.40 -1.80
CA THR A 1161 16.59 -37.77 -0.49
C THR A 1161 17.64 -38.32 0.49
N ASP A 1162 18.29 -37.43 1.24
CA ASP A 1162 19.17 -37.84 2.34
C ASP A 1162 18.35 -38.55 3.41
N ALA A 1163 18.59 -39.84 3.60
CA ALA A 1163 17.85 -40.68 4.55
C ALA A 1163 18.49 -40.74 5.95
N ARG A 1164 19.59 -40.00 6.20
CA ARG A 1164 20.24 -39.98 7.51
C ARG A 1164 19.29 -39.41 8.57
N PRO A 1165 19.18 -40.02 9.75
CA PRO A 1165 18.31 -39.50 10.82
C PRO A 1165 18.64 -38.06 11.23
N ASN A 1166 19.92 -37.68 11.16
CA ASN A 1166 20.40 -36.31 11.37
C ASN A 1166 21.30 -35.94 10.18
N PRO A 1167 20.75 -35.36 9.10
CA PRO A 1167 21.54 -34.88 7.98
C PRO A 1167 22.57 -33.85 8.43
N ILE A 1168 23.79 -33.94 7.89
CA ILE A 1168 24.87 -32.98 8.20
C ILE A 1168 24.58 -31.70 7.41
N PRO A 1169 24.42 -30.52 8.07
CA PRO A 1169 24.22 -29.26 7.38
C PRO A 1169 25.40 -28.94 6.44
N VAL A 1170 25.14 -28.35 5.29
CA VAL A 1170 26.19 -28.08 4.29
C VAL A 1170 27.15 -26.98 4.74
N ALA A 1171 26.61 -25.83 5.15
CA ALA A 1171 27.40 -24.75 5.72
C ALA A 1171 27.75 -25.03 7.19
N LYS A 1172 28.91 -24.54 7.64
CA LYS A 1172 29.25 -24.47 9.06
C LYS A 1172 28.36 -23.40 9.72
N GLU A 1173 27.78 -23.70 10.87
CA GLU A 1173 27.12 -22.69 11.69
C GLU A 1173 28.20 -21.72 12.17
N GLU A 1174 28.15 -20.46 11.74
CA GLU A 1174 28.88 -19.39 12.42
C GLU A 1174 28.24 -19.25 13.80
N GLU A 1175 29.02 -19.37 14.87
CA GLU A 1175 28.53 -19.05 16.22
C GLU A 1175 28.10 -17.58 16.23
N GLU A 1176 26.78 -17.39 16.39
CA GLU A 1176 25.92 -16.18 16.22
C GLU A 1176 26.57 -14.79 16.14
#